data_AF-A0A9P3E633-F1
#
_entry.id   AF-A0A9P3E633-F1
#
_cell.length_a   1.000
_cell.length_b   1.000
_cell.length_c   1.000
_cell.angle_alpha   90.00
_cell.angle_beta   90.00
_cell.angle_gamma   90.00
#
_symmetry.space_group_name_H-M   'P 1'
#
loop_
_entity.id
_entity.type
_entity.pdbx_description
1 polymer ?
#
loop_
_entity_poly.entity_id
_entity_poly.type
_entity_poly.pdbx_seq_one_letter_code
_entity_poly.pdbx_strand_id
1 'polypeptide(L)'
;MSSRSPLDSVFSPVQRDAHVPSTPLSSSSIPVPTSGLSSSYLGKRGASTAGPDSASHKRALSSVTALQSQLLAAERREAEANDRTEDMRVEMERLKSERRVLHDGETLERETGEAREREWANERLRLSTQLRELRSQNSTLSDSLQKMQSDHAQLAGQHASLTQHSSAELSLLASRIREIENERDALRGWERRAKGLSIELEEERRRAAEGRQREAESAEDRRAEDALRKEFRRQGQQFTGYQSRIAQLEAENSELRSKRKEAEGADRARQNVEWTLKEEIKTLQAQLERSRRDMDSLTQSFPATPTSDDHATLQSRLAAMSALHAEATNELASKDAEIRGLQSRLSEQSASALALSRELSQRNNELEREVRWSKEGRASAERREKLLQKELDATREAGPSMPGGASFGDQSARVKQLEGLVETYRAELGEIQRDSREVEDRLTKKAGLVPQSALDEAQGEISKLKAGEWSPHPNIDIEALDSTIAQLTSANTTLDAEVNDLMRRVASGEYNPATERCIELRSNPASKVHAVRTKQLEDLRTENDALLQRLKSVDKTPVSPGAEGAGLVPRESFERLSREKEDLERAHAKRLLRLKEIFGMKSKEFLEAVYSLLGWRIKFDESGADIRLTSMYAPKGKMGLTLKFASQEGHFGTMQMTGAMAKGLEEARHFWITERQSVPGFLAQVTTEMFEKTTIGRAAGYVGLE
;
A
#
# COMPACT_ATOMS: atom_id res chain seq x y z
N MET A 1 -2.25 27.84 -46.78
CA MET A 1 -3.07 28.79 -47.58
C MET A 1 -3.65 29.84 -46.63
N SER A 2 -4.18 30.95 -47.14
CA SER A 2 -4.36 32.21 -46.38
C SER A 2 -5.67 32.32 -45.58
N SER A 3 -5.60 32.87 -44.36
CA SER A 3 -6.48 33.93 -43.79
C SER A 3 -6.20 34.08 -42.28
N ARG A 4 -5.56 35.17 -41.82
CA ARG A 4 -6.15 36.48 -41.40
C ARG A 4 -6.90 36.47 -40.06
N SER A 5 -6.37 37.22 -39.09
CA SER A 5 -7.02 37.72 -37.88
C SER A 5 -7.86 38.99 -38.15
N PRO A 6 -8.76 39.38 -37.22
CA PRO A 6 -8.52 40.50 -36.26
C PRO A 6 -8.63 40.00 -34.79
N LEU A 7 -8.02 40.57 -33.75
CA LEU A 7 -7.89 41.96 -33.23
C LEU A 7 -9.06 42.48 -32.38
N ASP A 8 -8.70 43.35 -31.43
CA ASP A 8 -9.49 44.22 -30.54
C ASP A 8 -10.30 43.59 -29.37
N SER A 9 -10.52 44.32 -28.25
CA SER A 9 -9.69 45.36 -27.60
C SER A 9 -10.12 45.57 -26.12
N VAL A 10 -9.28 46.29 -25.35
CA VAL A 10 -9.42 46.57 -23.91
C VAL A 10 -10.60 47.50 -23.58
N PHE A 11 -11.27 47.27 -22.44
CA PHE A 11 -12.05 48.31 -21.75
C PHE A 11 -11.80 48.31 -20.23
N SER A 12 -11.54 49.51 -19.68
CA SER A 12 -11.48 49.79 -18.24
C SER A 12 -12.62 50.75 -17.84
N PRO A 13 -13.16 50.65 -16.61
CA PRO A 13 -14.18 51.58 -16.12
C PRO A 13 -13.57 52.92 -15.67
N VAL A 14 -14.34 54.00 -15.80
CA VAL A 14 -13.99 55.33 -15.26
C VAL A 14 -15.15 55.80 -14.37
N GLN A 15 -14.85 56.10 -13.11
CA GLN A 15 -15.78 56.79 -12.20
C GLN A 15 -15.85 58.29 -12.54
N ARG A 16 -16.99 58.92 -12.26
CA ARG A 16 -17.09 60.37 -12.06
C ARG A 16 -18.04 60.69 -10.91
N ASP A 17 -17.62 61.63 -10.09
CA ASP A 17 -18.31 62.04 -8.87
C ASP A 17 -19.51 62.96 -9.15
N ALA A 18 -20.45 63.00 -8.21
CA ALA A 18 -21.55 63.96 -8.20
C ALA A 18 -21.19 65.17 -7.33
N HIS A 19 -21.27 66.38 -7.91
CA HIS A 19 -21.11 67.64 -7.17
C HIS A 19 -22.43 68.40 -7.09
N VAL A 20 -22.78 68.84 -5.89
CA VAL A 20 -23.96 69.67 -5.59
C VAL A 20 -23.52 71.11 -5.28
N PRO A 21 -24.25 72.14 -5.75
CA PRO A 21 -24.28 73.44 -5.10
C PRO A 21 -25.67 73.84 -4.59
N SER A 22 -25.64 74.57 -3.49
CA SER A 22 -26.73 74.99 -2.60
C SER A 22 -27.41 76.32 -2.97
N THR A 23 -28.74 76.41 -2.75
CA THR A 23 -29.51 77.55 -2.14
C THR A 23 -29.35 78.98 -2.74
N PRO A 24 -29.95 80.06 -2.18
CA PRO A 24 -31.16 80.24 -1.36
C PRO A 24 -32.22 81.20 -2.01
N LEU A 25 -33.25 81.62 -1.27
CA LEU A 25 -34.14 82.75 -1.60
C LEU A 25 -34.19 83.76 -0.44
N SER A 26 -34.11 85.07 -0.72
CA SER A 26 -34.44 86.13 0.26
C SER A 26 -34.77 87.50 -0.37
N SER A 27 -35.89 88.08 0.08
CA SER A 27 -36.17 89.51 0.32
C SER A 27 -35.87 90.64 -0.70
N SER A 28 -36.93 91.44 -0.91
CA SER A 28 -37.01 92.93 -0.97
C SER A 28 -36.71 93.72 -2.26
N SER A 29 -37.69 94.56 -2.65
CA SER A 29 -37.57 96.03 -2.75
C SER A 29 -38.93 96.68 -3.09
N ILE A 30 -39.05 98.00 -2.92
CA ILE A 30 -40.21 98.85 -3.26
C ILE A 30 -39.75 99.87 -4.33
N PRO A 31 -40.64 100.53 -5.09
CA PRO A 31 -40.93 101.92 -4.70
C PRO A 31 -42.38 102.40 -4.97
N VAL A 32 -42.70 103.56 -4.37
CA VAL A 32 -43.88 104.40 -4.66
C VAL A 32 -43.39 105.79 -5.07
N PRO A 33 -44.00 106.46 -6.07
CA PRO A 33 -43.92 107.90 -6.25
C PRO A 33 -45.25 108.61 -5.96
N THR A 34 -45.22 109.94 -5.83
CA THR A 34 -46.30 110.75 -5.25
C THR A 34 -46.78 111.89 -6.15
N SER A 35 -47.92 112.48 -5.76
CA SER A 35 -48.28 113.92 -5.85
C SER A 35 -48.42 114.63 -7.20
N GLY A 36 -49.54 115.34 -7.36
CA GLY A 36 -49.47 116.75 -7.75
C GLY A 36 -50.61 117.34 -8.59
N LEU A 37 -51.20 118.44 -8.09
CA LEU A 37 -51.84 119.54 -8.85
C LEU A 37 -53.18 119.23 -9.59
N SER A 38 -54.03 120.22 -9.93
CA SER A 38 -54.36 121.51 -9.29
C SER A 38 -55.59 122.17 -9.97
N SER A 39 -56.10 123.22 -9.34
CA SER A 39 -56.91 124.33 -9.90
C SER A 39 -58.44 124.22 -9.80
N SER A 40 -59.04 125.40 -9.67
CA SER A 40 -60.40 125.66 -9.18
C SER A 40 -61.07 126.77 -10.03
N TYR A 41 -61.97 127.55 -9.41
CA TYR A 41 -62.64 128.78 -9.90
C TYR A 41 -63.91 128.61 -10.78
N LEU A 42 -64.90 129.53 -10.78
CA LEU A 42 -65.55 130.37 -9.73
C LEU A 42 -66.66 131.20 -10.42
N GLY A 43 -67.77 131.56 -9.75
CA GLY A 43 -68.33 132.92 -9.93
C GLY A 43 -69.84 133.14 -10.22
N LYS A 44 -70.52 133.70 -9.21
CA LYS A 44 -71.37 134.93 -9.26
C LYS A 44 -72.63 135.04 -10.17
N ARG A 45 -73.79 134.96 -9.50
CA ARG A 45 -74.78 136.05 -9.21
C ARG A 45 -75.13 137.12 -10.29
N GLY A 46 -76.43 137.32 -10.51
CA GLY A 46 -77.11 138.51 -11.09
C GLY A 46 -78.47 138.10 -11.71
N ALA A 47 -79.66 138.69 -11.49
CA ALA A 47 -80.10 140.09 -11.37
C ALA A 47 -79.96 140.88 -12.70
N SER A 48 -80.99 141.58 -13.23
CA SER A 48 -82.37 141.82 -12.77
C SER A 48 -83.33 142.32 -13.89
N THR A 49 -84.64 142.26 -13.62
CA THR A 49 -85.72 143.21 -14.04
C THR A 49 -85.80 143.79 -15.47
N ALA A 50 -86.93 143.48 -16.15
CA ALA A 50 -87.84 144.38 -16.88
C ALA A 50 -87.36 145.25 -18.08
N GLY A 51 -88.16 145.26 -19.16
CA GLY A 51 -88.06 146.23 -20.27
C GLY A 51 -88.55 145.67 -21.63
N PRO A 52 -89.70 146.13 -22.17
CA PRO A 52 -90.05 145.90 -23.59
C PRO A 52 -89.08 146.73 -24.49
N ASP A 53 -88.91 146.47 -25.79
CA ASP A 53 -89.98 146.28 -26.78
C ASP A 53 -89.55 145.47 -28.02
N SER A 54 -90.30 145.54 -29.13
CA SER A 54 -90.00 145.01 -30.48
C SER A 54 -89.93 143.48 -30.59
N ALA A 55 -91.11 142.86 -30.65
CA ALA A 55 -91.30 141.41 -30.65
C ALA A 55 -91.04 140.69 -31.99
N SER A 56 -90.61 141.40 -33.05
CA SER A 56 -90.39 140.82 -34.39
C SER A 56 -88.95 140.31 -34.59
N HIS A 57 -87.95 141.18 -34.49
CA HIS A 57 -86.53 140.82 -34.64
C HIS A 57 -86.06 139.79 -33.60
N LYS A 58 -86.59 139.84 -32.38
CA LYS A 58 -86.24 138.91 -31.29
C LYS A 58 -86.55 137.45 -31.66
N ARG A 59 -87.57 137.15 -32.47
CA ARG A 59 -87.92 135.77 -32.87
C ARG A 59 -86.90 135.17 -33.84
N ALA A 60 -86.47 135.93 -34.85
CA ALA A 60 -85.48 135.48 -35.82
C ALA A 60 -84.13 135.20 -35.12
N LEU A 61 -83.65 136.15 -34.31
CA LEU A 61 -82.43 135.98 -33.52
C LEU A 61 -82.54 134.83 -32.51
N SER A 62 -83.68 134.66 -31.82
CA SER A 62 -83.87 133.52 -30.91
C SER A 62 -83.92 132.17 -31.63
N SER A 63 -84.42 132.12 -32.87
CA SER A 63 -84.40 130.88 -33.66
C SER A 63 -82.99 130.51 -34.14
N VAL A 64 -82.17 131.50 -34.53
CA VAL A 64 -80.77 131.27 -34.90
C VAL A 64 -79.93 130.85 -33.70
N THR A 65 -80.07 131.49 -32.53
CA THR A 65 -79.34 131.09 -31.33
C THR A 65 -79.86 129.76 -30.75
N ALA A 66 -81.16 129.46 -30.87
CA ALA A 66 -81.68 128.13 -30.56
C ALA A 66 -81.07 127.06 -31.46
N LEU A 67 -81.03 127.27 -32.78
CA LEU A 67 -80.39 126.34 -33.72
C LEU A 67 -78.88 126.19 -33.47
N GLN A 68 -78.15 127.27 -33.18
CA GLN A 68 -76.73 127.20 -32.81
C GLN A 68 -76.50 126.44 -31.49
N SER A 69 -77.35 126.65 -30.48
CA SER A 69 -77.27 125.88 -29.22
C SER A 69 -77.68 124.41 -29.38
N GLN A 70 -78.60 124.10 -30.30
CA GLN A 70 -78.95 122.73 -30.68
C GLN A 70 -77.82 122.05 -31.47
N LEU A 71 -77.13 122.78 -32.36
CA LEU A 71 -75.96 122.31 -33.08
C LEU A 71 -74.81 122.00 -32.10
N LEU A 72 -74.43 122.96 -31.24
CA LEU A 72 -73.42 122.76 -30.19
C LEU A 72 -73.80 121.62 -29.21
N ALA A 73 -75.10 121.40 -28.96
CA ALA A 73 -75.57 120.27 -28.15
C ALA A 73 -75.60 118.94 -28.93
N ALA A 74 -75.68 118.96 -30.26
CA ALA A 74 -75.51 117.78 -31.10
C ALA A 74 -74.03 117.41 -31.22
N GLU A 75 -73.16 118.38 -31.55
CA GLU A 75 -71.70 118.23 -31.61
C GLU A 75 -71.12 117.70 -30.28
N ARG A 76 -71.62 118.18 -29.13
CA ARG A 76 -71.23 117.64 -27.81
C ARG A 76 -71.71 116.21 -27.59
N ARG A 77 -72.93 115.85 -28.02
CA ARG A 77 -73.42 114.47 -27.93
C ARG A 77 -72.69 113.53 -28.89
N GLU A 78 -72.24 114.04 -30.03
CA GLU A 78 -71.43 113.31 -31.00
C GLU A 78 -70.01 113.10 -30.47
N ALA A 79 -69.38 114.12 -29.87
CA ALA A 79 -68.13 113.97 -29.13
C ALA A 79 -68.26 112.96 -27.98
N GLU A 80 -69.24 113.13 -27.09
CA GLU A 80 -69.53 112.19 -26.00
C GLU A 80 -69.84 110.75 -26.50
N ALA A 81 -70.41 110.60 -27.69
CA ALA A 81 -70.65 109.29 -28.30
C ALA A 81 -69.36 108.70 -28.88
N ASN A 82 -68.56 109.51 -29.57
CA ASN A 82 -67.27 109.10 -30.13
C ASN A 82 -66.29 108.70 -29.01
N ASP A 83 -66.16 109.50 -27.96
CA ASP A 83 -65.37 109.21 -26.76
C ASP A 83 -65.79 107.86 -26.15
N ARG A 84 -67.11 107.64 -25.95
CA ARG A 84 -67.64 106.35 -25.48
C ARG A 84 -67.34 105.19 -26.45
N THR A 85 -67.30 105.42 -27.76
CA THR A 85 -66.89 104.36 -28.71
C THR A 85 -65.39 104.08 -28.67
N GLU A 86 -64.54 105.06 -28.38
CA GLU A 86 -63.11 104.84 -28.19
C GLU A 86 -62.80 104.18 -26.85
N ASP A 87 -63.43 104.59 -25.74
CA ASP A 87 -63.37 103.88 -24.46
C ASP A 87 -63.76 102.40 -24.63
N MET A 88 -64.86 102.12 -25.34
CA MET A 88 -65.30 100.76 -25.65
C MET A 88 -64.37 100.03 -26.63
N ARG A 89 -63.65 100.72 -27.54
CA ARG A 89 -62.62 100.11 -28.40
C ARG A 89 -61.38 99.73 -27.60
N VAL A 90 -60.91 100.62 -26.73
CA VAL A 90 -59.76 100.40 -25.84
C VAL A 90 -60.05 99.24 -24.89
N GLU A 91 -61.21 99.23 -24.23
CA GLU A 91 -61.61 98.12 -23.36
C GLU A 91 -61.82 96.82 -24.13
N MET A 92 -62.34 96.87 -25.37
CA MET A 92 -62.43 95.68 -26.23
C MET A 92 -61.06 95.14 -26.65
N GLU A 93 -60.06 95.98 -26.93
CA GLU A 93 -58.69 95.48 -27.17
C GLU A 93 -58.00 95.00 -25.89
N ARG A 94 -58.27 95.62 -24.73
CA ARG A 94 -57.84 95.16 -23.40
C ARG A 94 -58.38 93.76 -23.10
N LEU A 95 -59.69 93.56 -23.27
CA LEU A 95 -60.35 92.25 -23.11
C LEU A 95 -59.95 91.22 -24.18
N LYS A 96 -59.51 91.66 -25.37
CA LYS A 96 -58.93 90.75 -26.39
C LYS A 96 -57.47 90.39 -26.09
N SER A 97 -56.67 91.27 -25.48
CA SER A 97 -55.29 90.94 -25.09
C SER A 97 -55.29 90.06 -23.84
N GLU A 98 -56.11 90.36 -22.83
CA GLU A 98 -56.33 89.49 -21.66
C GLU A 98 -56.82 88.10 -22.09
N ARG A 99 -57.81 88.01 -22.98
CA ARG A 99 -58.30 86.73 -23.51
C ARG A 99 -57.25 85.95 -24.29
N ARG A 100 -56.37 86.63 -25.03
CA ARG A 100 -55.24 85.98 -25.72
C ARG A 100 -54.25 85.42 -24.71
N VAL A 101 -53.76 86.24 -23.77
CA VAL A 101 -52.84 85.79 -22.70
C VAL A 101 -53.41 84.64 -21.87
N LEU A 102 -54.71 84.67 -21.55
CA LEU A 102 -55.37 83.56 -20.84
C LEU A 102 -55.47 82.29 -21.69
N HIS A 103 -55.78 82.41 -22.99
CA HIS A 103 -55.84 81.26 -23.89
C HIS A 103 -54.45 80.67 -24.15
N ASP A 104 -53.44 81.51 -24.40
CA ASP A 104 -52.04 81.12 -24.60
C ASP A 104 -51.47 80.45 -23.34
N GLY A 105 -51.89 80.89 -22.15
CA GLY A 105 -51.63 80.23 -20.87
C GLY A 105 -52.31 78.86 -20.75
N GLU A 106 -53.61 78.78 -21.06
CA GLU A 106 -54.39 77.53 -21.00
C GLU A 106 -53.90 76.48 -22.01
N THR A 107 -53.37 76.90 -23.17
CA THR A 107 -52.70 76.00 -24.12
C THR A 107 -51.33 75.56 -23.61
N LEU A 108 -50.52 76.46 -23.06
CA LEU A 108 -49.19 76.11 -22.53
C LEU A 108 -49.28 75.18 -21.31
N GLU A 109 -50.27 75.35 -20.44
CA GLU A 109 -50.55 74.44 -19.33
C GLU A 109 -51.02 73.06 -19.82
N ARG A 110 -51.83 72.99 -20.89
CA ARG A 110 -52.16 71.70 -21.53
C ARG A 110 -50.95 71.05 -22.19
N GLU A 111 -50.19 71.77 -23.00
CA GLU A 111 -49.01 71.21 -23.69
C GLU A 111 -47.96 70.70 -22.70
N THR A 112 -47.69 71.44 -21.62
CA THR A 112 -46.77 70.99 -20.57
C THR A 112 -47.35 69.87 -19.70
N GLY A 113 -48.67 69.82 -19.52
CA GLY A 113 -49.38 68.68 -18.90
C GLY A 113 -49.24 67.41 -19.74
N GLU A 114 -49.64 67.46 -21.01
CA GLU A 114 -49.54 66.34 -21.94
C GLU A 114 -48.09 65.88 -22.15
N ALA A 115 -47.12 66.80 -22.18
CA ALA A 115 -45.70 66.45 -22.25
C ALA A 115 -45.26 65.60 -21.06
N ARG A 116 -45.60 66.02 -19.83
CA ARG A 116 -45.33 65.26 -18.59
C ARG A 116 -46.05 63.92 -18.58
N GLU A 117 -47.29 63.84 -19.07
CA GLU A 117 -48.02 62.57 -19.19
C GLU A 117 -47.37 61.63 -20.22
N ARG A 118 -46.90 62.15 -21.36
CA ARG A 118 -46.15 61.38 -22.38
C ARG A 118 -44.83 60.85 -21.81
N GLU A 119 -44.06 61.70 -21.13
CA GLU A 119 -42.82 61.31 -20.45
C GLU A 119 -43.06 60.23 -19.39
N TRP A 120 -44.06 60.42 -18.53
CA TRP A 120 -44.44 59.44 -17.50
C TRP A 120 -44.94 58.12 -18.10
N ALA A 121 -45.74 58.17 -19.18
CA ALA A 121 -46.19 56.98 -19.89
C ALA A 121 -45.02 56.21 -20.52
N ASN A 122 -44.06 56.91 -21.12
CA ASN A 122 -42.86 56.33 -21.71
C ASN A 122 -41.95 55.68 -20.67
N GLU A 123 -41.68 56.37 -19.54
CA GLU A 123 -40.84 55.81 -18.49
C GLU A 123 -41.54 54.65 -17.76
N ARG A 124 -42.87 54.72 -17.56
CA ARG A 124 -43.65 53.59 -17.04
C ARG A 124 -43.64 52.39 -18.00
N LEU A 125 -43.70 52.63 -19.32
CA LEU A 125 -43.57 51.58 -20.34
C LEU A 125 -42.18 50.94 -20.27
N ARG A 126 -41.11 51.75 -20.24
CA ARG A 126 -39.71 51.32 -20.11
C ARG A 126 -39.46 50.48 -18.85
N LEU A 127 -39.94 50.94 -17.70
CA LEU A 127 -39.84 50.17 -16.45
C LEU A 127 -40.65 48.87 -16.53
N SER A 128 -41.80 48.86 -17.22
CA SER A 128 -42.59 47.63 -17.41
C SER A 128 -41.93 46.61 -18.36
N THR A 129 -41.21 47.06 -19.39
CA THR A 129 -40.46 46.17 -20.30
C THR A 129 -39.22 45.63 -19.59
N GLN A 130 -38.48 46.46 -18.87
CA GLN A 130 -37.36 46.02 -18.02
C GLN A 130 -37.82 45.01 -16.95
N LEU A 131 -38.96 45.23 -16.28
CA LEU A 131 -39.50 44.30 -15.29
C LEU A 131 -39.95 42.97 -15.92
N ARG A 132 -40.49 42.98 -17.14
CA ARG A 132 -40.83 41.77 -17.90
C ARG A 132 -39.56 41.01 -18.31
N GLU A 133 -38.55 41.72 -18.80
CA GLU A 133 -37.28 41.16 -19.24
C GLU A 133 -36.52 40.51 -18.07
N LEU A 134 -36.38 41.21 -16.95
CA LEU A 134 -35.76 40.66 -15.73
C LEU A 134 -36.53 39.45 -15.18
N ARG A 135 -37.86 39.41 -15.30
CA ARG A 135 -38.67 38.23 -14.94
C ARG A 135 -38.42 37.06 -15.90
N SER A 136 -38.33 37.33 -17.20
CA SER A 136 -37.98 36.33 -18.22
C SER A 136 -36.62 35.73 -17.93
N GLN A 137 -35.58 36.55 -17.77
CA GLN A 137 -34.22 36.14 -17.45
C GLN A 137 -34.16 35.33 -16.15
N ASN A 138 -34.84 35.76 -15.09
CA ASN A 138 -34.88 35.02 -13.82
C ASN A 138 -35.58 33.65 -13.96
N SER A 139 -36.64 33.56 -14.77
CA SER A 139 -37.27 32.24 -15.08
C SER A 139 -36.33 31.33 -15.88
N THR A 140 -35.66 31.82 -16.92
CA THR A 140 -34.71 31.00 -17.70
C THR A 140 -33.48 30.58 -16.90
N LEU A 141 -33.01 31.43 -15.98
CA LEU A 141 -31.95 31.10 -15.04
C LEU A 141 -32.41 30.01 -14.05
N SER A 142 -33.63 30.14 -13.49
CA SER A 142 -34.24 29.12 -12.62
C SER A 142 -34.37 27.77 -13.34
N ASP A 143 -34.88 27.75 -14.56
CA ASP A 143 -35.00 26.54 -15.39
C ASP A 143 -33.63 25.90 -15.68
N SER A 144 -32.61 26.72 -15.97
CA SER A 144 -31.24 26.24 -16.19
C SER A 144 -30.63 25.65 -14.92
N LEU A 145 -30.89 26.25 -13.76
CA LEU A 145 -30.40 25.79 -12.46
C LEU A 145 -31.07 24.47 -12.08
N GLN A 146 -32.38 24.34 -12.30
CA GLN A 146 -33.11 23.09 -12.08
C GLN A 146 -32.61 21.95 -12.98
N LYS A 147 -32.28 22.24 -14.26
CA LYS A 147 -31.66 21.26 -15.17
C LYS A 147 -30.27 20.84 -14.70
N MET A 148 -29.39 21.81 -14.37
CA MET A 148 -28.07 21.49 -13.80
C MET A 148 -28.16 20.67 -12.50
N GLN A 149 -29.22 20.87 -11.69
CA GLN A 149 -29.49 20.04 -10.52
C GLN A 149 -29.98 18.62 -10.87
N SER A 150 -30.87 18.45 -11.86
CA SER A 150 -31.29 17.11 -12.30
C SER A 150 -30.13 16.33 -12.91
N ASP A 151 -29.29 16.99 -13.70
CA ASP A 151 -28.18 16.37 -14.41
C ASP A 151 -27.08 16.00 -13.42
N HIS A 152 -26.81 16.84 -12.42
CA HIS A 152 -25.91 16.51 -11.30
C HIS A 152 -26.44 15.35 -10.45
N ALA A 153 -27.75 15.28 -10.18
CA ALA A 153 -28.35 14.16 -9.45
C ALA A 153 -28.27 12.83 -10.24
N GLN A 154 -28.46 12.86 -11.56
CA GLN A 154 -28.28 11.70 -12.43
C GLN A 154 -26.81 11.25 -12.46
N LEU A 155 -25.86 12.16 -12.65
CA LEU A 155 -24.42 11.86 -12.62
C LEU A 155 -23.98 11.32 -11.26
N ALA A 156 -24.46 11.90 -10.15
CA ALA A 156 -24.16 11.40 -8.81
C ALA A 156 -24.71 9.98 -8.59
N GLY A 157 -25.91 9.69 -9.08
CA GLY A 157 -26.48 8.33 -9.08
C GLY A 157 -25.67 7.34 -9.92
N GLN A 158 -25.24 7.75 -11.12
CA GLN A 158 -24.38 6.93 -11.99
C GLN A 158 -23.04 6.63 -11.31
N HIS A 159 -22.33 7.65 -10.79
CA HIS A 159 -21.09 7.47 -10.06
C HIS A 159 -21.25 6.60 -8.81
N ALA A 160 -22.33 6.75 -8.05
CA ALA A 160 -22.63 5.87 -6.91
C ALA A 160 -22.80 4.41 -7.36
N SER A 161 -23.56 4.16 -8.44
CA SER A 161 -23.76 2.80 -8.97
C SER A 161 -22.47 2.17 -9.52
N LEU A 162 -21.63 2.95 -10.21
CA LEU A 162 -20.31 2.51 -10.70
C LEU A 162 -19.34 2.21 -9.55
N THR A 163 -19.41 2.99 -8.47
CA THR A 163 -18.61 2.78 -7.25
C THR A 163 -19.06 1.51 -6.50
N GLN A 164 -20.37 1.24 -6.45
CA GLN A 164 -20.91 -0.02 -5.91
C GLN A 164 -20.52 -1.23 -6.77
N HIS A 165 -20.59 -1.10 -8.10
CA HIS A 165 -20.18 -2.16 -9.03
C HIS A 165 -18.69 -2.49 -8.90
N SER A 166 -17.81 -1.49 -8.98
CA SER A 166 -16.36 -1.71 -8.90
C SER A 166 -15.91 -2.17 -7.50
N SER A 167 -16.54 -1.72 -6.41
CA SER A 167 -16.26 -2.26 -5.07
C SER A 167 -16.75 -3.70 -4.89
N ALA A 168 -17.86 -4.09 -5.53
CA ALA A 168 -18.29 -5.49 -5.58
C ALA A 168 -17.30 -6.36 -6.38
N GLU A 169 -16.85 -5.90 -7.55
CA GLU A 169 -15.81 -6.59 -8.35
C GLU A 169 -14.48 -6.73 -7.60
N LEU A 170 -14.01 -5.66 -6.95
CA LEU A 170 -12.83 -5.71 -6.08
C LEU A 170 -13.01 -6.70 -4.92
N SER A 171 -14.21 -6.83 -4.35
CA SER A 171 -14.48 -7.82 -3.31
C SER A 171 -14.42 -9.27 -3.82
N LEU A 172 -14.89 -9.51 -5.05
CA LEU A 172 -14.85 -10.81 -5.72
C LEU A 172 -13.42 -11.19 -6.15
N LEU A 173 -12.66 -10.23 -6.69
CA LEU A 173 -11.24 -10.43 -7.00
C LEU A 173 -10.43 -10.69 -5.72
N ALA A 174 -10.73 -9.97 -4.63
CA ALA A 174 -10.09 -10.20 -3.33
C ALA A 174 -10.46 -11.55 -2.70
N SER A 175 -11.67 -12.08 -2.90
CA SER A 175 -11.99 -13.45 -2.47
C SER A 175 -11.27 -14.48 -3.33
N ARG A 176 -11.24 -14.30 -4.66
CA ARG A 176 -10.54 -15.23 -5.57
C ARG A 176 -9.02 -15.26 -5.36
N ILE A 177 -8.41 -14.13 -5.03
CA ILE A 177 -6.99 -14.08 -4.62
C ILE A 177 -6.78 -14.92 -3.35
N ARG A 178 -7.62 -14.75 -2.31
CA ARG A 178 -7.51 -15.55 -1.07
C ARG A 178 -7.70 -17.05 -1.30
N GLU A 179 -8.58 -17.46 -2.20
CA GLU A 179 -8.72 -18.86 -2.62
C GLU A 179 -7.40 -19.39 -3.19
N ILE A 180 -6.80 -18.68 -4.15
CA ILE A 180 -5.53 -19.05 -4.79
C ILE A 180 -4.36 -19.03 -3.78
N GLU A 181 -4.36 -18.12 -2.80
CA GLU A 181 -3.36 -18.11 -1.72
C GLU A 181 -3.51 -19.31 -0.78
N ASN A 182 -4.75 -19.70 -0.43
CA ASN A 182 -5.03 -20.89 0.36
C ASN A 182 -4.62 -22.17 -0.41
N GLU A 183 -4.92 -22.26 -1.71
CA GLU A 183 -4.49 -23.35 -2.59
C GLU A 183 -2.95 -23.43 -2.65
N ARG A 184 -2.26 -22.30 -2.87
CA ARG A 184 -0.79 -22.17 -2.87
C ARG A 184 -0.18 -22.67 -1.56
N ASP A 185 -0.69 -22.24 -0.41
CA ASP A 185 -0.10 -22.57 0.88
C ASP A 185 -0.48 -23.99 1.35
N ALA A 186 -1.62 -24.53 0.91
CA ALA A 186 -1.94 -25.96 0.98
C ALA A 186 -0.96 -26.79 0.14
N LEU A 187 -0.67 -26.41 -1.10
CA LEU A 187 0.33 -27.07 -1.96
C LEU A 187 1.73 -27.05 -1.34
N ARG A 188 2.18 -25.90 -0.79
CA ARG A 188 3.41 -25.81 0.03
C ARG A 188 3.34 -26.67 1.30
N GLY A 189 2.15 -26.94 1.83
CA GLY A 189 1.91 -27.88 2.93
C GLY A 189 2.01 -29.36 2.50
N TRP A 190 1.64 -29.69 1.26
CA TRP A 190 1.86 -31.01 0.67
C TRP A 190 3.34 -31.21 0.31
N GLU A 191 4.00 -30.22 -0.31
CA GLU A 191 5.42 -30.24 -0.66
C GLU A 191 6.31 -30.46 0.58
N ARG A 192 6.06 -29.74 1.67
CA ARG A 192 6.80 -29.93 2.94
C ARG A 192 6.60 -31.33 3.52
N ARG A 193 5.40 -31.91 3.43
CA ARG A 193 5.13 -33.29 3.88
C ARG A 193 5.81 -34.32 2.97
N ALA A 194 5.80 -34.11 1.65
CA ALA A 194 6.51 -34.99 0.71
C ALA A 194 8.03 -34.96 0.95
N LYS A 195 8.61 -33.79 1.22
CA LYS A 195 10.03 -33.66 1.61
C LYS A 195 10.33 -34.34 2.95
N GLY A 196 9.46 -34.20 3.95
CA GLY A 196 9.57 -34.92 5.22
C GLY A 196 9.57 -36.44 5.04
N LEU A 197 8.58 -36.99 4.34
CA LEU A 197 8.48 -38.42 4.02
C LEU A 197 9.67 -38.93 3.18
N SER A 198 10.25 -38.09 2.32
CA SER A 198 11.47 -38.44 1.57
C SER A 198 12.69 -38.56 2.50
N ILE A 199 12.84 -37.65 3.46
CA ILE A 199 13.92 -37.69 4.46
C ILE A 199 13.74 -38.89 5.38
N GLU A 200 12.52 -39.16 5.86
CA GLU A 200 12.20 -40.34 6.67
C GLU A 200 12.52 -41.64 5.92
N LEU A 201 12.19 -41.73 4.62
CA LEU A 201 12.52 -42.88 3.77
C LEU A 201 14.03 -43.04 3.54
N GLU A 202 14.78 -41.95 3.42
CA GLU A 202 16.25 -41.97 3.33
C GLU A 202 16.89 -42.36 4.67
N GLU A 203 16.37 -41.91 5.80
CA GLU A 203 16.81 -42.34 7.13
C GLU A 203 16.53 -43.82 7.37
N GLU A 204 15.35 -44.34 7.02
CA GLU A 204 15.05 -45.77 7.12
C GLU A 204 15.92 -46.62 6.20
N ARG A 205 16.18 -46.15 4.97
CA ARG A 205 17.15 -46.78 4.06
C ARG A 205 18.57 -46.80 4.65
N ARG A 206 18.99 -45.71 5.31
CA ARG A 206 20.28 -45.63 6.00
C ARG A 206 20.33 -46.56 7.21
N ARG A 207 19.31 -46.58 8.07
CA ARG A 207 19.17 -47.53 9.21
C ARG A 207 19.23 -48.98 8.73
N ALA A 208 18.55 -49.31 7.63
CA ALA A 208 18.58 -50.65 7.03
C ALA A 208 19.92 -50.97 6.33
N ALA A 209 20.68 -49.98 5.87
CA ALA A 209 22.04 -50.18 5.36
C ALA A 209 23.03 -50.41 6.51
N GLU A 210 23.00 -49.57 7.56
CA GLU A 210 23.80 -49.73 8.78
C GLU A 210 23.50 -51.04 9.49
N GLY A 211 22.23 -51.47 9.53
CA GLY A 211 21.82 -52.78 10.05
C GLY A 211 22.45 -53.94 9.28
N ARG A 212 22.30 -53.95 7.94
CA ARG A 212 22.91 -54.99 7.07
C ARG A 212 24.43 -54.97 7.11
N GLN A 213 25.06 -53.81 7.27
CA GLN A 213 26.51 -53.72 7.48
C GLN A 213 26.93 -54.37 8.81
N ARG A 214 26.26 -54.03 9.93
CA ARG A 214 26.54 -54.66 11.24
C ARG A 214 26.27 -56.16 11.24
N GLU A 215 25.28 -56.63 10.49
CA GLU A 215 25.01 -58.06 10.28
C GLU A 215 26.11 -58.74 9.46
N ALA A 216 26.66 -58.07 8.44
CA ALA A 216 27.78 -58.56 7.65
C ALA A 216 29.08 -58.60 8.48
N GLU A 217 29.42 -57.52 9.20
CA GLU A 217 30.52 -57.46 10.16
C GLU A 217 30.39 -58.58 11.21
N SER A 218 29.22 -58.72 11.83
CA SER A 218 28.92 -59.81 12.77
C SER A 218 29.02 -61.21 12.16
N ALA A 219 28.77 -61.36 10.85
CA ALA A 219 28.91 -62.62 10.14
C ALA A 219 30.37 -62.92 9.78
N GLU A 220 31.19 -61.89 9.52
CA GLU A 220 32.62 -62.01 9.30
C GLU A 220 33.37 -62.31 10.59
N ASP A 221 33.01 -61.66 11.72
CA ASP A 221 33.50 -62.02 13.06
C ASP A 221 33.19 -63.48 13.40
N ARG A 222 31.95 -63.94 13.16
CA ARG A 222 31.58 -65.37 13.36
C ARG A 222 32.38 -66.32 12.46
N ARG A 223 32.65 -65.93 11.20
CA ARG A 223 33.51 -66.72 10.29
C ARG A 223 34.96 -66.75 10.76
N ALA A 224 35.48 -65.63 11.29
CA ALA A 224 36.81 -65.54 11.87
C ALA A 224 36.93 -66.38 13.15
N GLU A 225 35.95 -66.30 14.05
CA GLU A 225 35.84 -67.19 15.21
C GLU A 225 35.80 -68.66 14.80
N ASP A 226 34.97 -69.06 13.84
CA ASP A 226 34.90 -70.45 13.39
C ASP A 226 36.15 -70.91 12.61
N ALA A 227 36.87 -70.00 11.95
CA ALA A 227 38.18 -70.27 11.38
C ALA A 227 39.23 -70.49 12.49
N LEU A 228 39.29 -69.61 13.49
CA LEU A 228 40.16 -69.76 14.67
C LEU A 228 39.82 -71.04 15.45
N ARG A 229 38.55 -71.39 15.62
CA ARG A 229 38.11 -72.67 16.24
C ARG A 229 38.46 -73.89 15.38
N LYS A 230 38.57 -73.78 14.06
CA LYS A 230 39.05 -74.86 13.18
C LYS A 230 40.57 -75.00 13.30
N GLU A 231 41.30 -73.89 13.24
CA GLU A 231 42.76 -73.88 13.38
C GLU A 231 43.21 -74.32 14.78
N PHE A 232 42.54 -73.91 15.85
CA PHE A 232 42.82 -74.38 17.21
C PHE A 232 42.53 -75.89 17.36
N ARG A 233 41.49 -76.42 16.69
CA ARG A 233 41.25 -77.88 16.62
C ARG A 233 42.32 -78.60 15.81
N ARG A 234 42.80 -78.03 14.70
CA ARG A 234 43.91 -78.55 13.88
C ARG A 234 45.23 -78.56 14.67
N GLN A 235 45.54 -77.48 15.38
CA GLN A 235 46.68 -77.36 16.27
C GLN A 235 46.58 -78.33 17.46
N GLY A 236 45.39 -78.49 18.06
CA GLY A 236 45.13 -79.49 19.10
C GLY A 236 45.36 -80.92 18.61
N GLN A 237 44.89 -81.26 17.41
CA GLN A 237 45.17 -82.56 16.76
C GLN A 237 46.67 -82.75 16.51
N GLN A 238 47.36 -81.75 15.96
CA GLN A 238 48.82 -81.78 15.78
C GLN A 238 49.56 -81.93 17.12
N PHE A 239 49.12 -81.23 18.18
CA PHE A 239 49.69 -81.34 19.52
C PHE A 239 49.48 -82.72 20.14
N THR A 240 48.28 -83.32 20.02
CA THR A 240 48.06 -84.72 20.44
C THR A 240 48.88 -85.71 19.60
N GLY A 241 49.11 -85.44 18.32
CA GLY A 241 50.02 -86.20 17.47
C GLY A 241 51.48 -86.08 17.93
N TYR A 242 51.94 -84.88 18.29
CA TYR A 242 53.27 -84.66 18.87
C TYR A 242 53.40 -85.33 20.24
N GLN A 243 52.40 -85.24 21.13
CA GLN A 243 52.39 -85.97 22.40
C GLN A 243 52.46 -87.48 22.19
N SER A 244 51.69 -88.03 21.24
CA SER A 244 51.75 -89.45 20.88
C SER A 244 53.13 -89.84 20.33
N ARG A 245 53.76 -88.99 19.48
CA ARG A 245 55.10 -89.25 18.97
C ARG A 245 56.19 -89.09 20.03
N ILE A 246 56.02 -88.17 21.00
CA ILE A 246 56.90 -88.06 22.17
C ILE A 246 56.79 -89.31 23.03
N ALA A 247 55.58 -89.79 23.35
CA ALA A 247 55.38 -91.03 24.10
C ALA A 247 55.94 -92.26 23.36
N GLN A 248 55.83 -92.32 22.03
CA GLN A 248 56.51 -93.34 21.21
C GLN A 248 58.04 -93.21 21.30
N LEU A 249 58.59 -92.00 21.16
CA LEU A 249 60.03 -91.75 21.27
C LEU A 249 60.57 -92.05 22.68
N GLU A 250 59.79 -91.81 23.74
CA GLU A 250 60.12 -92.19 25.12
C GLU A 250 60.10 -93.71 25.31
N ALA A 251 59.12 -94.40 24.73
CA ALA A 251 59.09 -95.86 24.69
C ALA A 251 60.29 -96.44 23.92
N GLU A 252 60.56 -95.95 22.70
CA GLU A 252 61.75 -96.26 21.89
C GLU A 252 63.05 -95.99 22.69
N ASN A 253 63.14 -94.87 23.42
CA ASN A 253 64.30 -94.53 24.26
C ASN A 253 64.42 -95.49 25.46
N SER A 254 63.31 -95.93 26.05
CA SER A 254 63.29 -96.91 27.14
C SER A 254 63.73 -98.30 26.67
N GLU A 255 63.30 -98.71 25.47
CA GLU A 255 63.70 -99.96 24.83
C GLU A 255 65.18 -99.92 24.44
N LEU A 256 65.65 -98.82 23.84
CA LEU A 256 67.07 -98.60 23.54
C LEU A 256 67.94 -98.55 24.81
N ARG A 257 67.42 -98.04 25.93
CA ARG A 257 68.08 -98.13 27.25
C ARG A 257 68.12 -99.55 27.79
N SER A 258 67.09 -100.38 27.53
CA SER A 258 67.12 -101.81 27.86
C SER A 258 68.16 -102.54 27.00
N LYS A 259 68.05 -102.43 25.67
CA LYS A 259 69.01 -103.00 24.71
C LYS A 259 70.45 -102.55 24.97
N ARG A 260 70.66 -101.31 25.43
CA ARG A 260 71.98 -100.84 25.89
C ARG A 260 72.43 -101.52 27.18
N LYS A 261 71.57 -101.70 28.19
CA LYS A 261 71.91 -102.46 29.41
C LYS A 261 72.21 -103.93 29.10
N GLU A 262 71.46 -104.53 28.18
CA GLU A 262 71.67 -105.89 27.67
C GLU A 262 73.00 -105.99 26.91
N ALA A 263 73.30 -105.02 26.03
CA ALA A 263 74.59 -104.92 25.34
C ALA A 263 75.76 -104.70 26.30
N GLU A 264 75.65 -103.79 27.28
CA GLU A 264 76.67 -103.64 28.32
C GLU A 264 76.79 -104.90 29.21
N GLY A 265 75.73 -105.68 29.36
CA GLY A 265 75.76 -107.00 30.00
C GLY A 265 76.52 -108.02 29.15
N ALA A 266 76.25 -108.05 27.85
CA ALA A 266 76.95 -108.90 26.88
C ALA A 266 78.41 -108.49 26.70
N ASP A 267 78.74 -107.21 26.76
CA ASP A 267 80.12 -106.71 26.69
C ASP A 267 80.87 -106.95 28.01
N ARG A 268 80.22 -106.91 29.19
CA ARG A 268 80.81 -107.43 30.44
C ARG A 268 81.04 -108.94 30.36
N ALA A 269 80.12 -109.71 29.79
CA ALA A 269 80.31 -111.13 29.56
C ALA A 269 81.46 -111.41 28.57
N ARG A 270 81.56 -110.63 27.48
CA ARG A 270 82.70 -110.65 26.55
C ARG A 270 84.00 -110.23 27.22
N GLN A 271 84.01 -109.25 28.12
CA GLN A 271 85.20 -108.85 28.87
C GLN A 271 85.64 -109.93 29.86
N ASN A 272 84.70 -110.65 30.48
CA ASN A 272 85.02 -111.82 31.31
C ASN A 272 85.58 -112.97 30.46
N VAL A 273 84.99 -113.25 29.30
CA VAL A 273 85.50 -114.25 28.34
C VAL A 273 86.84 -113.82 27.74
N GLU A 274 87.04 -112.54 27.42
CA GLU A 274 88.33 -111.98 27.05
C GLU A 274 89.34 -112.06 28.19
N TRP A 275 88.91 -111.95 29.46
CA TRP A 275 89.80 -112.06 30.60
C TRP A 275 90.28 -113.51 30.80
N THR A 276 89.38 -114.50 30.73
CA THR A 276 89.77 -115.92 30.71
C THR A 276 90.61 -116.25 29.49
N LEU A 277 90.23 -115.77 28.29
CA LEU A 277 91.04 -115.92 27.09
C LEU A 277 92.38 -115.18 27.17
N LYS A 278 92.50 -114.07 27.91
CA LYS A 278 93.79 -113.37 28.16
C LYS A 278 94.63 -114.07 29.21
N GLU A 279 94.03 -114.83 30.11
CA GLU A 279 94.74 -115.69 31.06
C GLU A 279 95.27 -116.94 30.32
N GLU A 280 94.44 -117.58 29.49
CA GLU A 280 94.86 -118.62 28.54
C GLU A 280 95.94 -118.10 27.58
N ILE A 281 95.72 -116.94 26.94
CA ILE A 281 96.68 -116.31 26.03
C ILE A 281 97.97 -115.92 26.76
N LYS A 282 97.97 -115.60 28.07
CA LYS A 282 99.23 -115.46 28.83
C LYS A 282 99.97 -116.79 28.93
N THR A 283 99.28 -117.90 29.18
CA THR A 283 99.93 -119.23 29.17
C THR A 283 100.46 -119.61 27.79
N LEU A 284 99.80 -119.17 26.71
CA LEU A 284 100.24 -119.36 25.33
C LEU A 284 101.30 -118.32 24.89
N GLN A 285 101.34 -117.12 25.46
CA GLN A 285 102.37 -116.10 25.20
C GLN A 285 103.68 -116.47 25.90
N ALA A 286 103.64 -117.11 27.07
CA ALA A 286 104.81 -117.78 27.64
C ALA A 286 105.39 -118.89 26.73
N GLN A 287 104.61 -119.36 25.74
CA GLN A 287 105.05 -120.25 24.67
C GLN A 287 105.46 -119.46 23.39
N LEU A 288 104.72 -118.41 23.01
CA LEU A 288 104.93 -117.63 21.78
C LEU A 288 106.06 -116.57 21.87
N GLU A 289 106.39 -116.06 23.06
CA GLU A 289 107.59 -115.21 23.26
C GLU A 289 108.89 -115.99 22.98
N ARG A 290 108.84 -117.32 22.94
CA ARG A 290 109.95 -118.16 22.48
C ARG A 290 110.13 -118.12 20.96
N SER A 291 109.11 -117.71 20.19
CA SER A 291 109.11 -117.68 18.72
C SER A 291 108.97 -116.27 18.11
N ARG A 292 108.65 -115.25 18.90
CA ARG A 292 108.59 -113.84 18.44
C ARG A 292 109.89 -113.05 18.61
N ARG A 293 110.99 -113.71 19.01
CA ARG A 293 112.34 -113.12 18.93
C ARG A 293 112.87 -113.05 17.48
N ASP A 294 112.21 -113.71 16.54
CA ASP A 294 112.81 -114.06 15.25
C ASP A 294 112.38 -113.17 14.07
N MET A 295 111.34 -112.32 14.22
CA MET A 295 110.72 -111.58 13.10
C MET A 295 110.14 -110.21 13.51
N ASP A 296 110.94 -109.13 13.42
CA ASP A 296 110.47 -107.75 13.68
C ASP A 296 111.33 -106.68 12.95
N SER A 297 111.05 -106.33 11.67
CA SER A 297 111.76 -105.22 10.96
C SER A 297 111.06 -104.61 9.70
N LEU A 298 111.10 -103.26 9.58
CA LEU A 298 110.84 -102.33 8.41
C LEU A 298 109.38 -102.04 7.91
N THR A 299 108.94 -100.90 7.27
CA THR A 299 109.10 -99.37 7.41
C THR A 299 108.16 -98.54 6.42
N GLN A 300 108.29 -97.18 6.23
CA GLN A 300 107.39 -96.19 5.47
C GLN A 300 108.18 -94.98 4.79
N SER A 301 107.74 -93.80 4.19
CA SER A 301 106.48 -92.99 3.88
C SER A 301 106.73 -91.72 2.94
N PHE A 302 105.70 -90.86 2.60
CA PHE A 302 105.71 -89.34 2.28
C PHE A 302 105.49 -88.64 0.85
N PRO A 303 105.23 -87.28 0.72
CA PRO A 303 104.68 -86.46 -0.46
C PRO A 303 105.32 -85.03 -0.76
N ALA A 304 104.68 -84.04 -1.50
CA ALA A 304 104.72 -82.50 -1.38
C ALA A 304 104.53 -81.58 -2.67
N THR A 305 104.32 -80.22 -2.55
CA THR A 305 103.99 -79.20 -3.64
C THR A 305 104.26 -77.65 -3.38
N PRO A 306 104.65 -76.78 -4.39
CA PRO A 306 104.80 -75.26 -4.37
C PRO A 306 104.11 -74.48 -5.59
N THR A 307 104.14 -73.14 -5.96
CA THR A 307 104.41 -71.71 -5.49
C THR A 307 103.87 -70.61 -6.52
N SER A 308 104.06 -69.26 -6.37
CA SER A 308 103.52 -68.12 -7.22
C SER A 308 104.25 -66.73 -7.04
N ASP A 309 104.15 -65.72 -7.97
CA ASP A 309 104.32 -64.26 -7.62
C ASP A 309 103.83 -63.11 -8.59
N ASP A 310 103.92 -63.19 -9.93
CA ASP A 310 103.70 -62.03 -10.87
C ASP A 310 102.31 -61.32 -10.86
N HIS A 311 101.36 -61.77 -10.05
CA HIS A 311 99.94 -61.38 -10.13
C HIS A 311 99.60 -59.97 -9.62
N ALA A 312 100.36 -59.42 -8.65
CA ALA A 312 99.87 -58.34 -7.78
C ALA A 312 99.59 -57.00 -8.49
N THR A 313 100.32 -56.65 -9.54
CA THR A 313 100.20 -55.34 -10.21
C THR A 313 98.98 -55.27 -11.14
N LEU A 314 98.65 -56.37 -11.83
CA LEU A 314 97.44 -56.49 -12.66
C LEU A 314 96.17 -56.44 -11.81
N GLN A 315 96.19 -57.06 -10.63
CA GLN A 315 95.06 -57.05 -9.68
C GLN A 315 94.64 -55.63 -9.30
N SER A 316 95.59 -54.70 -9.09
CA SER A 316 95.30 -53.32 -8.67
C SER A 316 94.50 -52.51 -9.72
N ARG A 317 94.91 -52.53 -11.00
CA ARG A 317 94.15 -51.85 -12.07
C ARG A 317 92.81 -52.53 -12.36
N LEU A 318 92.75 -53.86 -12.27
CA LEU A 318 91.52 -54.60 -12.44
C LEU A 318 90.52 -54.27 -11.32
N ALA A 319 90.98 -54.13 -10.07
CA ALA A 319 90.15 -53.71 -8.94
C ALA A 319 89.52 -52.32 -9.18
N ALA A 320 90.29 -51.32 -9.58
CA ALA A 320 89.78 -49.96 -9.83
C ALA A 320 88.70 -49.91 -10.94
N MET A 321 88.91 -50.62 -12.06
CA MET A 321 87.90 -50.75 -13.11
C MET A 321 86.67 -51.54 -12.63
N SER A 322 86.86 -52.59 -11.83
CA SER A 322 85.75 -53.37 -11.28
C SER A 322 84.90 -52.58 -10.28
N ALA A 323 85.50 -51.62 -9.55
CA ALA A 323 84.76 -50.77 -8.61
C ALA A 323 83.79 -49.83 -9.33
N LEU A 324 84.26 -49.09 -10.35
CA LEU A 324 83.39 -48.23 -11.16
C LEU A 324 82.34 -49.03 -11.93
N HIS A 325 82.69 -50.22 -12.42
CA HIS A 325 81.74 -51.09 -13.10
C HIS A 325 80.69 -51.67 -12.12
N ALA A 326 81.08 -51.96 -10.88
CA ALA A 326 80.16 -52.38 -9.82
C ALA A 326 79.20 -51.24 -9.42
N GLU A 327 79.71 -50.02 -9.25
CA GLU A 327 78.93 -48.81 -8.95
C GLU A 327 77.87 -48.55 -10.03
N ALA A 328 78.27 -48.51 -11.31
CA ALA A 328 77.35 -48.35 -12.44
C ALA A 328 76.32 -49.50 -12.54
N THR A 329 76.71 -50.75 -12.27
CA THR A 329 75.73 -51.86 -12.25
C THR A 329 74.78 -51.81 -11.05
N ASN A 330 75.21 -51.26 -9.91
CA ASN A 330 74.35 -51.07 -8.74
C ASN A 330 73.34 -49.95 -8.98
N GLU A 331 73.74 -48.84 -9.61
CA GLU A 331 72.80 -47.78 -10.04
C GLU A 331 71.78 -48.31 -11.05
N LEU A 332 72.24 -49.07 -12.06
CA LEU A 332 71.35 -49.67 -13.07
C LEU A 332 70.38 -50.67 -12.43
N ALA A 333 70.87 -51.58 -11.57
CA ALA A 333 70.04 -52.55 -10.87
C ALA A 333 69.03 -51.88 -9.91
N SER A 334 69.40 -50.76 -9.30
CA SER A 334 68.51 -49.93 -8.48
C SER A 334 67.40 -49.30 -9.34
N LYS A 335 67.74 -48.73 -10.50
CA LYS A 335 66.75 -48.18 -11.44
C LYS A 335 65.86 -49.25 -12.07
N ASP A 336 66.39 -50.43 -12.40
CA ASP A 336 65.60 -51.56 -12.85
C ASP A 336 64.67 -52.10 -11.74
N ALA A 337 65.06 -52.02 -10.46
CA ALA A 337 64.18 -52.35 -9.34
C ALA A 337 63.06 -51.31 -9.16
N GLU A 338 63.37 -50.01 -9.29
CA GLU A 338 62.39 -48.92 -9.27
C GLU A 338 61.39 -49.05 -10.43
N ILE A 339 61.86 -49.28 -11.65
CA ILE A 339 61.04 -49.49 -12.85
C ILE A 339 60.14 -50.73 -12.69
N ARG A 340 60.66 -51.87 -12.22
CA ARG A 340 59.85 -53.06 -11.94
C ARG A 340 58.81 -52.81 -10.84
N GLY A 341 59.15 -52.03 -9.81
CA GLY A 341 58.21 -51.61 -8.76
C GLY A 341 57.07 -50.75 -9.31
N LEU A 342 57.37 -49.80 -10.19
CA LEU A 342 56.38 -48.97 -10.87
C LEU A 342 55.51 -49.77 -11.85
N GLN A 343 56.10 -50.69 -12.63
CA GLN A 343 55.37 -51.61 -13.50
C GLN A 343 54.43 -52.54 -12.71
N SER A 344 54.89 -53.07 -11.57
CA SER A 344 54.06 -53.88 -10.67
C SER A 344 52.87 -53.07 -10.14
N ARG A 345 53.09 -51.86 -9.65
CA ARG A 345 52.01 -50.96 -9.17
C ARG A 345 51.03 -50.59 -10.28
N LEU A 346 51.50 -50.33 -11.50
CA LEU A 346 50.63 -50.03 -12.64
C LEU A 346 49.80 -51.27 -13.04
N SER A 347 50.40 -52.46 -13.03
CA SER A 347 49.67 -53.72 -13.29
C SER A 347 48.61 -54.00 -12.21
N GLU A 348 48.94 -53.78 -10.94
CA GLU A 348 48.03 -53.94 -9.79
C GLU A 348 46.88 -52.91 -9.83
N GLN A 349 47.17 -51.64 -10.14
CA GLN A 349 46.16 -50.60 -10.34
C GLN A 349 45.24 -50.90 -11.53
N SER A 350 45.77 -51.38 -12.66
CA SER A 350 44.94 -51.77 -13.81
C SER A 350 44.09 -53.02 -13.53
N ALA A 351 44.63 -54.01 -12.80
CA ALA A 351 43.88 -55.18 -12.35
C ALA A 351 42.75 -54.79 -11.39
N SER A 352 43.03 -53.87 -10.44
CA SER A 352 42.04 -53.30 -9.52
C SER A 352 40.95 -52.51 -10.24
N ALA A 353 41.31 -51.64 -11.19
CA ALA A 353 40.34 -50.91 -12.02
C ALA A 353 39.46 -51.86 -12.86
N LEU A 354 40.03 -52.94 -13.40
CA LEU A 354 39.28 -53.99 -14.11
C LEU A 354 38.44 -54.87 -13.16
N ALA A 355 38.82 -55.02 -11.89
CA ALA A 355 38.00 -55.70 -10.89
C ALA A 355 36.79 -54.83 -10.50
N LEU A 356 37.02 -53.57 -10.15
CA LEU A 356 35.97 -52.58 -9.84
C LEU A 356 35.01 -52.38 -11.02
N SER A 357 35.50 -52.34 -12.26
CA SER A 357 34.66 -52.27 -13.46
C SER A 357 33.73 -53.49 -13.60
N ARG A 358 34.22 -54.69 -13.30
CA ARG A 358 33.40 -55.92 -13.28
C ARG A 358 32.41 -55.93 -12.12
N GLU A 359 32.81 -55.48 -10.92
CA GLU A 359 31.93 -55.40 -9.75
C GLU A 359 30.81 -54.37 -9.95
N LEU A 360 31.10 -53.21 -10.55
CA LEU A 360 30.10 -52.22 -10.94
C LEU A 360 29.14 -52.76 -12.01
N SER A 361 29.66 -53.50 -13.00
CA SER A 361 28.82 -54.17 -14.00
C SER A 361 27.92 -55.25 -13.37
N GLN A 362 28.44 -56.04 -12.42
CA GLN A 362 27.67 -57.03 -11.66
C GLN A 362 26.58 -56.37 -10.82
N ARG A 363 26.89 -55.32 -10.04
CA ARG A 363 25.90 -54.53 -9.30
C ARG A 363 24.84 -53.92 -10.20
N ASN A 364 25.19 -53.39 -11.37
CA ASN A 364 24.21 -52.87 -12.30
C ASN A 364 23.27 -53.99 -12.81
N ASN A 365 23.83 -55.14 -13.20
CA ASN A 365 23.05 -56.32 -13.60
C ASN A 365 22.20 -56.92 -12.45
N GLU A 366 22.55 -56.65 -11.19
CA GLU A 366 21.77 -57.02 -10.00
C GLU A 366 20.62 -56.03 -9.76
N LEU A 367 20.91 -54.73 -9.76
CA LEU A 367 19.90 -53.68 -9.63
C LEU A 367 18.86 -53.73 -10.76
N GLU A 368 19.27 -54.01 -12.00
CA GLU A 368 18.34 -54.22 -13.10
C GLU A 368 17.47 -55.47 -12.92
N ARG A 369 17.96 -56.52 -12.24
CA ARG A 369 17.15 -57.71 -11.91
C ARG A 369 16.19 -57.42 -10.76
N GLU A 370 16.64 -56.72 -9.72
CA GLU A 370 15.80 -56.28 -8.60
C GLU A 370 14.68 -55.33 -9.07
N VAL A 371 14.98 -54.38 -9.96
CA VAL A 371 13.99 -53.49 -10.57
C VAL A 371 13.01 -54.26 -11.47
N ARG A 372 13.45 -55.31 -12.18
CA ARG A 372 12.56 -56.20 -12.95
C ARG A 372 11.63 -56.98 -12.03
N TRP A 373 12.16 -57.68 -11.03
CA TRP A 373 11.34 -58.38 -10.03
C TRP A 373 10.41 -57.45 -9.24
N SER A 374 10.80 -56.20 -8.99
CA SER A 374 9.92 -55.20 -8.37
C SER A 374 8.75 -54.80 -9.31
N LYS A 375 9.01 -54.63 -10.61
CA LYS A 375 7.97 -54.34 -11.61
C LYS A 375 7.03 -55.52 -11.85
N GLU A 376 7.58 -56.72 -12.05
CA GLU A 376 6.82 -57.97 -12.22
C GLU A 376 6.03 -58.32 -10.95
N GLY A 377 6.64 -58.13 -9.77
CA GLY A 377 6.00 -58.29 -8.47
C GLY A 377 4.84 -57.32 -8.24
N ARG A 378 4.98 -56.05 -8.66
CA ARG A 378 3.87 -55.07 -8.68
C ARG A 378 2.78 -55.46 -9.66
N ALA A 379 3.10 -55.78 -10.92
CA ALA A 379 2.10 -56.23 -11.89
C ALA A 379 1.34 -57.49 -11.41
N SER A 380 2.05 -58.43 -10.77
CA SER A 380 1.46 -59.60 -10.12
C SER A 380 0.56 -59.24 -8.92
N ALA A 381 0.97 -58.26 -8.11
CA ALA A 381 0.18 -57.77 -6.98
C ALA A 381 -1.08 -57.02 -7.46
N GLU A 382 -0.97 -56.12 -8.44
CA GLU A 382 -2.09 -55.38 -9.04
C GLU A 382 -3.11 -56.33 -9.71
N ARG A 383 -2.65 -57.39 -10.39
CA ARG A 383 -3.55 -58.43 -10.94
C ARG A 383 -4.31 -59.14 -9.81
N ARG A 384 -3.62 -59.53 -8.73
CA ARG A 384 -4.24 -60.14 -7.54
C ARG A 384 -5.18 -59.18 -6.80
N GLU A 385 -4.84 -57.90 -6.72
CA GLU A 385 -5.70 -56.87 -6.12
C GLU A 385 -6.98 -56.68 -6.93
N LYS A 386 -6.88 -56.60 -8.27
CA LYS A 386 -8.05 -56.52 -9.17
C LYS A 386 -8.93 -57.77 -9.08
N LEU A 387 -8.36 -58.96 -8.85
CA LEU A 387 -9.12 -60.17 -8.56
C LEU A 387 -9.82 -60.11 -7.20
N LEU A 388 -9.12 -59.71 -6.14
CA LEU A 388 -9.69 -59.52 -4.80
C LEU A 388 -10.78 -58.42 -4.77
N GLN A 389 -10.67 -57.38 -5.62
CA GLN A 389 -11.71 -56.37 -5.81
C GLN A 389 -12.95 -56.98 -6.48
N LYS A 390 -12.80 -57.77 -7.56
CA LYS A 390 -13.91 -58.54 -8.16
C LYS A 390 -14.59 -59.46 -7.15
N GLU A 391 -13.83 -60.15 -6.28
CA GLU A 391 -14.37 -60.98 -5.21
C GLU A 391 -15.09 -60.17 -4.12
N LEU A 392 -14.56 -59.01 -3.74
CA LEU A 392 -15.18 -58.11 -2.76
C LEU A 392 -16.48 -57.52 -3.28
N ASP A 393 -16.53 -57.09 -4.54
CA ASP A 393 -17.76 -56.58 -5.16
C ASP A 393 -18.80 -57.70 -5.36
N ALA A 394 -18.39 -58.89 -5.81
CA ALA A 394 -19.31 -60.04 -5.90
C ALA A 394 -19.86 -60.47 -4.52
N THR A 395 -19.06 -60.42 -3.45
CA THR A 395 -19.54 -60.72 -2.09
C THR A 395 -20.37 -59.59 -1.48
N ARG A 396 -20.14 -58.34 -1.89
CA ARG A 396 -20.96 -57.17 -1.54
C ARG A 396 -22.32 -57.19 -2.23
N GLU A 397 -22.38 -57.57 -3.50
CA GLU A 397 -23.63 -57.82 -4.23
C GLU A 397 -24.42 -58.99 -3.64
N ALA A 398 -23.74 -60.05 -3.17
CA ALA A 398 -24.36 -61.24 -2.61
C ALA A 398 -24.97 -61.07 -1.19
N GLY A 399 -24.71 -59.93 -0.53
CA GLY A 399 -25.36 -59.53 0.73
C GLY A 399 -25.03 -60.37 1.99
N PRO A 400 -25.46 -59.91 3.17
CA PRO A 400 -25.23 -60.60 4.44
C PRO A 400 -26.19 -61.79 4.61
N SER A 401 -25.81 -62.94 4.05
CA SER A 401 -26.55 -64.20 4.21
C SER A 401 -26.48 -64.69 5.67
N MET A 402 -27.59 -64.61 6.38
CA MET A 402 -27.73 -65.16 7.73
C MET A 402 -27.63 -66.71 7.70
N PRO A 403 -26.97 -67.35 8.69
CA PRO A 403 -26.83 -68.81 8.74
C PRO A 403 -28.14 -69.48 9.20
N GLY A 404 -29.17 -69.50 8.34
CA GLY A 404 -30.48 -70.03 8.68
C GLY A 404 -31.56 -69.88 7.61
N GLY A 405 -31.39 -70.54 6.46
CA GLY A 405 -32.40 -70.65 5.41
C GLY A 405 -32.17 -69.71 4.22
N ALA A 406 -31.96 -70.29 3.05
CA ALA A 406 -31.92 -69.59 1.76
C ALA A 406 -32.81 -70.32 0.76
N SER A 407 -33.49 -69.57 -0.11
CA SER A 407 -34.31 -70.17 -1.17
C SER A 407 -33.43 -70.76 -2.28
N PHE A 408 -33.90 -71.80 -2.96
CA PHE A 408 -33.18 -72.40 -4.09
C PHE A 408 -32.91 -71.42 -5.24
N GLY A 409 -33.69 -70.33 -5.34
CA GLY A 409 -33.47 -69.25 -6.32
C GLY A 409 -32.13 -68.52 -6.12
N ASP A 410 -31.85 -68.06 -4.90
CA ASP A 410 -30.62 -67.31 -4.57
C ASP A 410 -29.37 -68.18 -4.74
N GLN A 411 -29.48 -69.48 -4.44
CA GLN A 411 -28.42 -70.44 -4.69
C GLN A 411 -28.09 -70.55 -6.19
N SER A 412 -29.10 -70.56 -7.08
CA SER A 412 -28.85 -70.59 -8.53
C SER A 412 -28.18 -69.32 -9.06
N ALA A 413 -28.54 -68.15 -8.53
CA ALA A 413 -27.88 -66.89 -8.87
C ALA A 413 -26.41 -66.87 -8.40
N ARG A 414 -26.17 -67.27 -7.14
CA ARG A 414 -24.82 -67.30 -6.55
C ARG A 414 -23.91 -68.37 -7.16
N VAL A 415 -24.46 -69.52 -7.56
CA VAL A 415 -23.73 -70.53 -8.34
C VAL A 415 -23.26 -69.95 -9.67
N LYS A 416 -24.13 -69.26 -10.42
CA LYS A 416 -23.73 -68.61 -11.70
C LYS A 416 -22.65 -67.55 -11.53
N GLN A 417 -22.70 -66.75 -10.46
CA GLN A 417 -21.64 -65.79 -10.14
C GLN A 417 -20.31 -66.51 -9.82
N LEU A 418 -20.34 -67.61 -9.07
CA LEU A 418 -19.15 -68.41 -8.75
C LEU A 418 -18.61 -69.16 -9.98
N GLU A 419 -19.48 -69.66 -10.86
CA GLU A 419 -19.11 -70.27 -12.14
C GLU A 419 -18.42 -69.25 -13.05
N GLY A 420 -18.98 -68.05 -13.20
CA GLY A 420 -18.36 -66.95 -13.94
C GLY A 420 -17.01 -66.51 -13.35
N LEU A 421 -16.90 -66.44 -12.02
CA LEU A 421 -15.64 -66.14 -11.34
C LEU A 421 -14.58 -67.24 -11.62
N VAL A 422 -14.95 -68.51 -11.51
CA VAL A 422 -14.08 -69.66 -11.86
C VAL A 422 -13.69 -69.65 -13.34
N GLU A 423 -14.58 -69.22 -14.23
CA GLU A 423 -14.28 -69.05 -15.66
C GLU A 423 -13.26 -67.92 -15.89
N THR A 424 -13.38 -66.78 -15.18
CA THR A 424 -12.35 -65.72 -15.24
C THR A 424 -11.01 -66.18 -14.67
N TYR A 425 -10.98 -66.94 -13.56
CA TYR A 425 -9.75 -67.53 -13.03
C TYR A 425 -9.10 -68.51 -14.03
N ARG A 426 -9.89 -69.31 -14.75
CA ARG A 426 -9.39 -70.20 -15.80
C ARG A 426 -8.85 -69.43 -17.01
N ALA A 427 -9.49 -68.34 -17.41
CA ALA A 427 -9.02 -67.46 -18.47
C ALA A 427 -7.68 -66.81 -18.10
N GLU A 428 -7.61 -66.13 -16.94
CA GLU A 428 -6.40 -65.43 -16.49
C GLU A 428 -5.23 -66.40 -16.21
N LEU A 429 -5.48 -67.60 -15.66
CA LEU A 429 -4.46 -68.66 -15.56
C LEU A 429 -4.01 -69.17 -16.95
N GLY A 430 -4.94 -69.24 -17.91
CA GLY A 430 -4.64 -69.61 -19.30
C GLY A 430 -3.83 -68.55 -20.06
N GLU A 431 -3.97 -67.27 -19.72
CA GLU A 431 -3.11 -66.19 -20.22
C GLU A 431 -1.73 -66.25 -19.57
N ILE A 432 -1.65 -66.33 -18.24
CA ILE A 432 -0.36 -66.48 -17.51
C ILE A 432 0.45 -67.69 -18.01
N GLN A 433 -0.21 -68.81 -18.33
CA GLN A 433 0.46 -69.98 -18.92
C GLN A 433 0.88 -69.79 -20.38
N ARG A 434 0.24 -68.90 -21.16
CA ARG A 434 0.72 -68.52 -22.50
C ARG A 434 1.90 -67.56 -22.41
N ASP A 435 1.80 -66.51 -21.58
CA ASP A 435 2.87 -65.56 -21.32
C ASP A 435 4.16 -66.27 -20.89
N SER A 436 4.07 -67.16 -19.88
CA SER A 436 5.24 -67.91 -19.37
C SER A 436 5.84 -68.81 -20.45
N ARG A 437 5.00 -69.53 -21.21
CA ARG A 437 5.47 -70.36 -22.33
C ARG A 437 6.13 -69.55 -23.41
N GLU A 438 5.60 -68.39 -23.79
CA GLU A 438 6.20 -67.55 -24.83
C GLU A 438 7.54 -66.96 -24.37
N VAL A 439 7.68 -66.60 -23.09
CA VAL A 439 8.96 -66.21 -22.50
C VAL A 439 9.97 -67.37 -22.51
N GLU A 440 9.56 -68.58 -22.15
CA GLU A 440 10.38 -69.80 -22.24
C GLU A 440 10.78 -70.13 -23.69
N ASP A 441 9.86 -70.00 -24.65
CA ASP A 441 10.07 -70.28 -26.07
C ASP A 441 10.97 -69.22 -26.76
N ARG A 442 11.07 -68.01 -26.20
CA ARG A 442 12.04 -66.97 -26.60
C ARG A 442 13.42 -67.25 -25.99
N LEU A 443 13.46 -67.55 -24.69
CA LEU A 443 14.69 -67.83 -23.93
C LEU A 443 15.45 -69.05 -24.48
N THR A 444 14.74 -70.14 -24.77
CA THR A 444 15.32 -71.38 -25.34
C THR A 444 15.94 -71.18 -26.71
N LYS A 445 15.39 -70.26 -27.53
CA LYS A 445 15.89 -69.92 -28.86
C LYS A 445 17.09 -68.95 -28.85
N LYS A 446 17.52 -68.50 -27.67
CA LYS A 446 18.60 -67.49 -27.46
C LYS A 446 18.39 -66.15 -28.17
N ALA A 447 17.18 -65.86 -28.64
CA ALA A 447 16.77 -64.50 -28.87
C ALA A 447 16.73 -63.76 -27.52
N GLY A 448 17.12 -62.48 -27.50
CA GLY A 448 16.90 -61.65 -26.32
C GLY A 448 15.41 -61.54 -25.99
N LEU A 449 15.06 -61.20 -24.75
CA LEU A 449 13.67 -61.05 -24.34
C LEU A 449 12.94 -59.91 -25.11
N VAL A 450 13.71 -58.98 -25.69
CA VAL A 450 13.23 -57.96 -26.62
C VAL A 450 13.37 -58.51 -28.06
N PRO A 451 12.32 -58.50 -28.89
CA PRO A 451 12.42 -58.93 -30.28
C PRO A 451 13.34 -57.99 -31.07
N GLN A 452 14.14 -58.55 -31.97
CA GLN A 452 15.23 -57.81 -32.63
C GLN A 452 14.72 -56.59 -33.43
N SER A 453 13.53 -56.69 -34.03
CA SER A 453 12.86 -55.54 -34.67
C SER A 453 12.61 -54.37 -33.73
N ALA A 454 12.21 -54.61 -32.48
CA ALA A 454 11.99 -53.55 -31.50
C ALA A 454 13.30 -52.95 -30.97
N LEU A 455 14.41 -53.70 -31.04
CA LEU A 455 15.75 -53.17 -30.76
C LEU A 455 16.23 -52.26 -31.90
N ASP A 456 15.97 -52.65 -33.14
CA ASP A 456 16.29 -51.86 -34.34
C ASP A 456 15.38 -50.62 -34.46
N GLU A 457 14.08 -50.73 -34.13
CA GLU A 457 13.16 -49.59 -33.99
C GLU A 457 13.63 -48.64 -32.88
N ALA A 458 13.96 -49.13 -31.68
CA ALA A 458 14.47 -48.29 -30.60
C ALA A 458 15.81 -47.61 -30.96
N GLN A 459 16.70 -48.27 -31.70
CA GLN A 459 17.91 -47.64 -32.24
C GLN A 459 17.59 -46.59 -33.33
N GLY A 460 16.56 -46.84 -34.15
CA GLY A 460 16.00 -45.87 -35.09
C GLY A 460 15.39 -44.65 -34.42
N GLU A 461 14.65 -44.82 -33.33
CA GLU A 461 14.11 -43.73 -32.51
C GLU A 461 15.21 -42.94 -31.80
N ILE A 462 16.19 -43.62 -31.17
CA ILE A 462 17.34 -42.98 -30.50
C ILE A 462 18.19 -42.19 -31.50
N SER A 463 18.34 -42.67 -32.74
CA SER A 463 19.07 -41.93 -33.79
C SER A 463 18.27 -40.74 -34.33
N LYS A 464 16.94 -40.84 -34.50
CA LYS A 464 16.08 -39.68 -34.82
C LYS A 464 16.06 -38.63 -33.71
N LEU A 465 16.02 -39.04 -32.44
CA LEU A 465 16.14 -38.17 -31.27
C LEU A 465 17.50 -37.46 -31.25
N LYS A 466 18.60 -38.17 -31.53
CA LYS A 466 19.95 -37.56 -31.61
C LYS A 466 20.14 -36.67 -32.84
N ALA A 467 19.38 -36.89 -33.91
CA ALA A 467 19.33 -36.01 -35.07
C ALA A 467 18.45 -34.76 -34.85
N GLY A 468 17.68 -34.70 -33.75
CA GLY A 468 16.75 -33.61 -33.45
C GLY A 468 15.42 -33.68 -34.19
N GLU A 469 15.14 -34.78 -34.92
CA GLU A 469 14.03 -34.89 -35.86
C GLU A 469 12.79 -35.61 -35.28
N TRP A 470 12.90 -36.21 -34.08
CA TRP A 470 11.74 -36.80 -33.38
C TRP A 470 11.44 -36.11 -32.05
N SER A 471 10.63 -35.06 -32.11
CA SER A 471 9.77 -34.64 -31.00
C SER A 471 8.48 -35.48 -31.02
N PRO A 472 7.90 -35.89 -29.86
CA PRO A 472 6.67 -36.68 -29.82
C PRO A 472 5.40 -35.98 -30.36
N HIS A 473 5.46 -34.70 -30.70
CA HIS A 473 4.35 -33.93 -31.25
C HIS A 473 4.70 -33.36 -32.64
N PRO A 474 3.94 -33.70 -33.71
CA PRO A 474 4.30 -33.35 -35.08
C PRO A 474 3.83 -31.93 -35.47
N ASN A 475 4.79 -30.99 -35.55
CA ASN A 475 4.77 -29.76 -36.35
C ASN A 475 3.48 -28.91 -36.38
N ILE A 476 2.69 -28.94 -35.30
CA ILE A 476 1.68 -27.95 -34.98
C ILE A 476 1.98 -27.50 -33.54
N ASP A 477 1.73 -26.23 -33.28
CA ASP A 477 1.87 -25.54 -31.99
C ASP A 477 3.27 -25.40 -31.36
N ILE A 478 4.34 -26.17 -31.63
CA ILE A 478 5.65 -25.84 -30.98
C ILE A 478 6.28 -24.55 -31.57
N GLU A 479 6.70 -24.55 -32.84
CA GLU A 479 7.23 -23.34 -33.48
C GLU A 479 6.20 -22.21 -33.53
N ALA A 480 4.91 -22.56 -33.63
CA ALA A 480 3.83 -21.58 -33.59
C ALA A 480 3.68 -20.97 -32.19
N LEU A 481 3.71 -21.75 -31.09
CA LEU A 481 3.70 -21.22 -29.73
C LEU A 481 4.95 -20.38 -29.48
N ASP A 482 6.15 -20.83 -29.85
CA ASP A 482 7.37 -20.02 -29.74
C ASP A 482 7.24 -18.69 -30.51
N SER A 483 6.64 -18.70 -31.70
CA SER A 483 6.33 -17.48 -32.45
C SER A 483 5.30 -16.59 -31.75
N THR A 484 4.27 -17.16 -31.11
CA THR A 484 3.29 -16.39 -30.31
C THR A 484 3.89 -15.91 -28.99
N ILE A 485 4.84 -16.63 -28.40
CA ILE A 485 5.56 -16.22 -27.19
C ILE A 485 6.50 -15.06 -27.56
N ALA A 486 7.19 -15.10 -28.70
CA ALA A 486 7.94 -13.96 -29.23
C ALA A 486 7.03 -12.75 -29.54
N GLN A 487 5.86 -12.98 -30.14
CA GLN A 487 4.87 -11.91 -30.39
C GLN A 487 4.29 -11.34 -29.09
N LEU A 488 3.93 -12.17 -28.11
CA LEU A 488 3.37 -11.73 -26.84
C LEU A 488 4.42 -11.08 -25.92
N THR A 489 5.69 -11.51 -25.97
CA THR A 489 6.78 -10.84 -25.24
C THR A 489 7.19 -9.53 -25.90
N SER A 490 7.20 -9.44 -27.24
CA SER A 490 7.37 -8.15 -27.93
C SER A 490 6.19 -7.20 -27.69
N ALA A 491 4.95 -7.70 -27.71
CA ALA A 491 3.76 -6.91 -27.39
C ALA A 491 3.73 -6.46 -25.93
N ASN A 492 4.10 -7.33 -24.97
CA ASN A 492 4.23 -6.93 -23.57
C ASN A 492 5.35 -5.91 -23.39
N THR A 493 6.52 -6.05 -24.02
CA THR A 493 7.59 -5.06 -23.87
C THR A 493 7.27 -3.70 -24.54
N THR A 494 6.46 -3.67 -25.61
CA THR A 494 5.95 -2.41 -26.15
C THR A 494 4.84 -1.81 -25.27
N LEU A 495 3.92 -2.63 -24.75
CA LEU A 495 2.91 -2.17 -23.79
C LEU A 495 3.53 -1.68 -22.48
N ASP A 496 4.56 -2.35 -21.97
CA ASP A 496 5.33 -1.90 -20.80
C ASP A 496 6.02 -0.56 -21.08
N ALA A 497 6.56 -0.35 -22.28
CA ALA A 497 7.15 0.93 -22.67
C ALA A 497 6.08 2.05 -22.75
N GLU A 498 4.94 1.77 -23.37
CA GLU A 498 3.80 2.69 -23.45
C GLU A 498 3.21 3.00 -22.07
N VAL A 499 3.02 2.00 -21.21
CA VAL A 499 2.57 2.18 -19.82
C VAL A 499 3.58 2.99 -19.02
N ASN A 500 4.88 2.75 -19.16
CA ASN A 500 5.91 3.55 -18.50
C ASN A 500 5.91 5.02 -18.99
N ASP A 501 5.65 5.27 -20.26
CA ASP A 501 5.54 6.63 -20.80
C ASP A 501 4.22 7.32 -20.41
N LEU A 502 3.10 6.59 -20.37
CA LEU A 502 1.84 7.09 -19.83
C LEU A 502 1.95 7.39 -18.33
N MET A 503 2.62 6.53 -17.55
CA MET A 503 2.95 6.79 -16.15
C MET A 503 3.85 8.01 -15.98
N ARG A 504 4.82 8.24 -16.88
CA ARG A 504 5.64 9.46 -16.89
C ARG A 504 4.80 10.71 -17.16
N ARG A 505 3.83 10.66 -18.07
CA ARG A 505 2.92 11.79 -18.39
C ARG A 505 1.91 12.06 -17.26
N VAL A 506 1.35 11.02 -16.65
CA VAL A 506 0.50 11.17 -15.46
C VAL A 506 1.31 11.73 -14.28
N ALA A 507 2.59 11.33 -14.12
CA ALA A 507 3.49 11.86 -13.10
C ALA A 507 3.99 13.30 -13.37
N SER A 508 4.05 13.74 -14.63
CA SER A 508 4.29 15.17 -14.98
C SER A 508 3.04 16.05 -14.79
N GLY A 509 1.87 15.44 -14.55
CA GLY A 509 0.59 16.13 -14.40
C GLY A 509 -0.12 16.44 -15.71
N GLU A 510 0.23 15.75 -16.80
CA GLU A 510 -0.52 15.80 -18.05
C GLU A 510 -1.88 15.11 -17.88
N TYR A 511 -2.95 15.81 -18.25
CA TYR A 511 -4.33 15.34 -18.22
C TYR A 511 -4.94 15.42 -19.62
N ASN A 512 -6.00 14.67 -19.88
CA ASN A 512 -6.64 14.64 -21.20
C ASN A 512 -7.65 15.81 -21.34
N PRO A 513 -7.38 16.85 -22.15
CA PRO A 513 -8.26 18.03 -22.24
C PRO A 513 -9.60 17.76 -22.96
N ALA A 514 -9.79 16.58 -23.55
CA ALA A 514 -11.06 16.18 -24.15
C ALA A 514 -12.04 15.57 -23.14
N THR A 515 -11.54 14.98 -22.05
CA THR A 515 -12.37 14.35 -20.99
C THR A 515 -12.33 15.12 -19.68
N GLU A 516 -11.25 15.84 -19.39
CA GLU A 516 -10.98 16.49 -18.11
C GLU A 516 -10.67 17.97 -18.27
N ARG A 517 -11.01 18.76 -17.26
CA ARG A 517 -10.73 20.20 -17.20
C ARG A 517 -10.21 20.56 -15.81
N CYS A 518 -8.94 20.95 -15.73
CA CYS A 518 -8.42 21.59 -14.52
C CYS A 518 -9.17 22.91 -14.25
N ILE A 519 -9.73 23.03 -13.05
CA ILE A 519 -10.39 24.25 -12.56
C ILE A 519 -9.65 24.71 -11.31
N GLU A 520 -9.17 25.94 -11.30
CA GLU A 520 -8.59 26.57 -10.12
C GLU A 520 -9.47 27.69 -9.56
N LEU A 521 -9.32 27.98 -8.25
CA LEU A 521 -9.94 29.15 -7.65
C LEU A 521 -9.19 30.41 -8.12
N ARG A 522 -9.92 31.38 -8.70
CA ARG A 522 -9.40 32.71 -9.09
C ARG A 522 -8.69 33.48 -7.95
N SER A 523 -8.86 33.06 -6.70
CA SER A 523 -8.19 33.63 -5.51
C SER A 523 -7.39 32.56 -4.73
N ASN A 524 -6.72 31.64 -5.44
CA ASN A 524 -5.92 30.60 -4.81
C ASN A 524 -4.64 31.16 -4.11
N PRO A 525 -4.02 30.40 -3.18
CA PRO A 525 -2.85 30.87 -2.44
C PRO A 525 -1.62 31.14 -3.31
N ALA A 526 -1.39 30.37 -4.38
CA ALA A 526 -0.25 30.58 -5.28
C ALA A 526 -0.38 31.90 -6.05
N SER A 527 -1.58 32.21 -6.55
CA SER A 527 -1.92 33.51 -7.16
C SER A 527 -1.72 34.68 -6.20
N LYS A 528 -2.10 34.53 -4.92
CA LYS A 528 -1.83 35.55 -3.88
C LYS A 528 -0.34 35.76 -3.63
N VAL A 529 0.43 34.68 -3.50
CA VAL A 529 1.89 34.74 -3.34
C VAL A 529 2.56 35.34 -4.58
N HIS A 530 2.06 35.00 -5.78
CA HIS A 530 2.54 35.56 -7.04
C HIS A 530 2.25 37.06 -7.11
N ALA A 531 1.04 37.51 -6.81
CA ALA A 531 0.67 38.93 -6.80
C ALA A 531 1.47 39.75 -5.77
N VAL A 532 1.79 39.17 -4.59
CA VAL A 532 2.71 39.80 -3.64
C VAL A 532 4.13 39.88 -4.20
N ARG A 533 4.63 38.84 -4.87
CA ARG A 533 5.96 38.84 -5.51
C ARG A 533 6.06 39.79 -6.69
N THR A 534 5.07 39.86 -7.58
CA THR A 534 5.06 40.81 -8.70
C THR A 534 5.00 42.22 -8.18
N LYS A 535 4.12 42.50 -7.21
CA LYS A 535 4.08 43.82 -6.57
C LYS A 535 5.41 44.17 -5.90
N GLN A 536 6.05 43.25 -5.17
CA GLN A 536 7.37 43.50 -4.58
C GLN A 536 8.44 43.79 -5.64
N LEU A 537 8.39 43.14 -6.81
CA LEU A 537 9.29 43.40 -7.93
C LEU A 537 8.96 44.72 -8.66
N GLU A 538 7.69 45.13 -8.70
CA GLU A 538 7.24 46.43 -9.22
C GLU A 538 7.65 47.57 -8.28
N ASP A 539 7.35 47.45 -6.98
CA ASP A 539 7.79 48.36 -5.91
C ASP A 539 9.32 48.55 -5.97
N LEU A 540 10.10 47.45 -5.98
CA LEU A 540 11.57 47.48 -6.09
C LEU A 540 12.09 48.05 -7.41
N ARG A 541 11.38 47.86 -8.53
CA ARG A 541 11.73 48.51 -9.81
C ARG A 541 11.50 50.02 -9.73
N THR A 542 10.37 50.46 -9.18
CA THR A 542 10.10 51.90 -9.01
C THR A 542 11.09 52.56 -8.06
N GLU A 543 11.47 51.89 -6.98
CA GLU A 543 12.53 52.36 -6.07
C GLU A 543 13.90 52.41 -6.78
N ASN A 544 14.25 51.40 -7.59
CA ASN A 544 15.49 51.41 -8.36
C ASN A 544 15.51 52.52 -9.43
N ASP A 545 14.41 52.73 -10.15
CA ASP A 545 14.28 53.81 -11.14
C ASP A 545 14.32 55.20 -10.47
N ALA A 546 13.70 55.38 -9.29
CA ALA A 546 13.77 56.61 -8.52
C ALA A 546 15.20 56.86 -7.99
N LEU A 547 15.89 55.83 -7.50
CA LEU A 547 17.30 55.90 -7.09
C LEU A 547 18.21 56.20 -8.28
N LEU A 548 18.00 55.58 -9.45
CA LEU A 548 18.74 55.86 -10.68
C LEU A 548 18.48 57.28 -11.21
N GLN A 549 17.26 57.80 -11.11
CA GLN A 549 16.95 59.20 -11.42
C GLN A 549 17.67 60.15 -10.45
N ARG A 550 17.68 59.84 -9.16
CA ARG A 550 18.40 60.61 -8.14
C ARG A 550 19.91 60.57 -8.37
N LEU A 551 20.49 59.41 -8.68
CA LEU A 551 21.92 59.25 -8.95
C LEU A 551 22.31 60.01 -10.24
N LYS A 552 21.51 59.90 -11.32
CA LYS A 552 21.64 60.72 -12.53
C LYS A 552 21.47 62.24 -12.30
N SER A 553 20.77 62.65 -11.23
CA SER A 553 20.68 64.06 -10.83
C SER A 553 21.93 64.51 -10.07
N VAL A 554 22.49 63.64 -9.21
CA VAL A 554 23.73 63.90 -8.46
C VAL A 554 24.94 63.94 -9.40
N ASP A 555 25.06 63.02 -10.37
CA ASP A 555 26.11 63.06 -11.41
C ASP A 555 26.08 64.33 -12.26
N LYS A 556 24.90 64.96 -12.40
CA LYS A 556 24.71 66.23 -13.13
C LYS A 556 24.97 67.47 -12.27
N THR A 557 25.12 67.32 -10.96
CA THR A 557 25.41 68.43 -10.03
C THR A 557 26.77 68.21 -9.37
N PRO A 558 27.85 68.87 -9.82
CA PRO A 558 29.15 68.75 -9.15
C PRO A 558 29.01 69.19 -7.69
N VAL A 559 29.29 68.26 -6.76
CA VAL A 559 28.96 68.40 -5.34
C VAL A 559 29.82 69.47 -4.68
N SER A 560 29.19 70.53 -4.18
CA SER A 560 29.82 71.40 -3.18
C SER A 560 29.90 70.65 -1.83
N PRO A 561 31.08 70.54 -1.19
CA PRO A 561 31.21 69.86 0.09
C PRO A 561 30.58 70.70 1.21
N GLY A 562 29.62 70.12 1.95
CA GLY A 562 29.01 70.79 3.12
C GLY A 562 27.59 70.36 3.51
N ALA A 563 26.87 69.60 2.66
CA ALA A 563 25.48 69.20 2.93
C ALA A 563 25.36 67.83 3.63
N GLU A 564 25.66 67.78 4.93
CA GLU A 564 25.45 66.57 5.75
C GLU A 564 23.97 66.35 6.16
N GLY A 565 23.63 65.09 6.48
CA GLY A 565 22.55 64.72 7.40
C GLY A 565 21.11 64.63 6.88
N ALA A 566 20.70 65.46 5.91
CA ALA A 566 19.27 65.67 5.60
C ALA A 566 18.67 64.80 4.47
N GLY A 567 18.74 63.45 4.56
CA GLY A 567 18.06 62.62 3.54
C GLY A 567 18.27 61.11 3.52
N LEU A 568 18.55 60.46 4.68
CA LEU A 568 18.95 59.05 4.75
C LEU A 568 17.82 58.00 4.72
N VAL A 569 16.55 58.39 4.79
CA VAL A 569 15.40 57.46 4.70
C VAL A 569 14.52 57.86 3.51
N PRO A 570 14.26 56.97 2.54
CA PRO A 570 13.31 57.26 1.47
C PRO A 570 11.89 57.40 2.03
N ARG A 571 11.14 58.40 1.54
CA ARG A 571 9.76 58.65 1.99
C ARG A 571 8.84 57.45 1.71
N GLU A 572 9.06 56.77 0.59
CA GLU A 572 8.34 55.56 0.18
C GLU A 572 8.56 54.40 1.17
N SER A 573 9.78 54.21 1.68
CA SER A 573 10.10 53.22 2.72
C SER A 573 9.39 53.55 4.04
N PHE A 574 9.29 54.83 4.41
CA PHE A 574 8.58 55.28 5.60
C PHE A 574 7.06 55.10 5.47
N GLU A 575 6.47 55.48 4.33
CA GLU A 575 5.04 55.26 4.06
C GLU A 575 4.70 53.76 4.03
N ARG A 576 5.54 52.93 3.42
CA ARG A 576 5.40 51.46 3.46
C ARG A 576 5.37 50.94 4.90
N LEU A 577 6.32 51.35 5.73
CA LEU A 577 6.41 50.90 7.13
C LEU A 577 5.21 51.40 7.97
N SER A 578 4.70 52.60 7.69
CA SER A 578 3.47 53.12 8.33
C SER A 578 2.24 52.28 7.97
N ARG A 579 2.06 51.95 6.68
CA ARG A 579 0.94 51.11 6.21
C ARG A 579 1.04 49.68 6.77
N GLU A 580 2.24 49.10 6.81
CA GLU A 580 2.49 47.78 7.40
C GLU A 580 2.20 47.74 8.91
N LYS A 581 2.57 48.80 9.65
CA LYS A 581 2.20 48.96 11.06
C LYS A 581 0.68 49.00 11.25
N GLU A 582 -0.04 49.80 10.45
CA GLU A 582 -1.51 49.88 10.55
C GLU A 582 -2.17 48.51 10.27
N ASP A 583 -1.68 47.74 9.29
CA ASP A 583 -2.22 46.41 8.99
C ASP A 583 -1.92 45.38 10.09
N LEU A 584 -0.76 45.47 10.75
CA LEU A 584 -0.45 44.68 11.94
C LEU A 584 -1.38 45.06 13.12
N GLU A 585 -1.64 46.35 13.35
CA GLU A 585 -2.57 46.81 14.39
C GLU A 585 -4.02 46.35 14.10
N ARG A 586 -4.48 46.44 12.84
CA ARG A 586 -5.77 45.90 12.37
C ARG A 586 -5.86 44.38 12.58
N ALA A 587 -4.80 43.63 12.29
CA ALA A 587 -4.74 42.19 12.50
C ALA A 587 -4.76 41.82 14.00
N HIS A 588 -4.04 42.57 14.83
CA HIS A 588 -4.01 42.39 16.28
C HIS A 588 -5.38 42.68 16.91
N ALA A 589 -6.05 43.77 16.52
CA ALA A 589 -7.40 44.09 16.96
C ALA A 589 -8.41 42.99 16.61
N LYS A 590 -8.36 42.45 15.38
CA LYS A 590 -9.19 41.30 14.97
C LYS A 590 -8.90 40.03 15.79
N ARG A 591 -7.63 39.77 16.12
CA ARG A 591 -7.24 38.64 16.99
C ARG A 591 -7.77 38.80 18.42
N LEU A 592 -7.71 40.02 18.98
CA LEU A 592 -8.27 40.35 20.29
C LEU A 592 -9.79 40.22 20.33
N LEU A 593 -10.50 40.68 19.30
CA LEU A 593 -11.95 40.50 19.16
C LEU A 593 -12.31 39.01 19.20
N ARG A 594 -11.70 38.21 18.31
CA ARG A 594 -11.92 36.76 18.22
C ARG A 594 -11.58 36.02 19.52
N LEU A 595 -10.56 36.47 20.26
CA LEU A 595 -10.23 35.90 21.57
C LEU A 595 -11.32 36.18 22.62
N LYS A 596 -11.88 37.39 22.65
CA LYS A 596 -13.04 37.73 23.51
C LYS A 596 -14.29 36.94 23.14
N GLU A 597 -14.55 36.76 21.85
CA GLU A 597 -15.66 35.94 21.33
C GLU A 597 -15.52 34.48 21.77
N ILE A 598 -14.37 33.86 21.53
CA ILE A 598 -14.08 32.46 21.92
C ILE A 598 -14.17 32.30 23.44
N PHE A 599 -13.61 33.22 24.23
CA PHE A 599 -13.71 33.19 25.69
C PHE A 599 -15.17 33.32 26.17
N GLY A 600 -15.95 34.22 25.56
CA GLY A 600 -17.37 34.39 25.86
C GLY A 600 -18.21 33.17 25.48
N MET A 601 -17.92 32.51 24.35
CA MET A 601 -18.57 31.25 23.95
C MET A 601 -18.24 30.12 24.93
N LYS A 602 -16.95 29.89 25.20
CA LYS A 602 -16.50 28.80 26.09
C LYS A 602 -16.91 29.02 27.55
N SER A 603 -17.04 30.27 27.99
CA SER A 603 -17.61 30.58 29.30
C SER A 603 -19.10 30.26 29.37
N LYS A 604 -19.88 30.51 28.31
CA LYS A 604 -21.29 30.11 28.24
C LYS A 604 -21.44 28.59 28.24
N GLU A 605 -20.67 27.90 27.39
CA GLU A 605 -20.59 26.44 27.32
C GLU A 605 -20.31 25.81 28.70
N PHE A 606 -19.31 26.34 29.43
CA PHE A 606 -19.01 25.92 30.80
C PHE A 606 -20.16 26.19 31.78
N LEU A 607 -20.80 27.36 31.71
CA LEU A 607 -21.95 27.71 32.57
C LEU A 607 -23.18 26.84 32.27
N GLU A 608 -23.39 26.43 31.02
CA GLU A 608 -24.46 25.51 30.62
C GLU A 608 -24.14 24.06 31.04
N ALA A 609 -22.89 23.62 30.93
CA ALA A 609 -22.46 22.32 31.46
C ALA A 609 -22.63 22.24 32.99
N VAL A 610 -22.25 23.29 33.73
CA VAL A 610 -22.48 23.41 35.19
C VAL A 610 -23.97 23.41 35.52
N TYR A 611 -24.79 24.13 34.76
CA TYR A 611 -26.24 24.12 34.93
C TYR A 611 -26.85 22.73 34.68
N SER A 612 -26.39 22.02 33.64
CA SER A 612 -26.87 20.68 33.29
C SER A 612 -26.44 19.59 34.27
N LEU A 613 -25.22 19.66 34.80
CA LEU A 613 -24.65 18.62 35.67
C LEU A 613 -25.00 18.82 37.15
N LEU A 614 -24.96 20.07 37.64
CA LEU A 614 -25.18 20.39 39.06
C LEU A 614 -26.57 20.97 39.34
N GLY A 615 -27.36 21.28 38.31
CA GLY A 615 -28.68 21.90 38.47
C GLY A 615 -28.63 23.37 38.92
N TRP A 616 -27.49 24.06 38.81
CA TRP A 616 -27.32 25.44 39.28
C TRP A 616 -26.92 26.40 38.16
N ARG A 617 -27.77 27.38 37.88
CA ARG A 617 -27.49 28.45 36.92
C ARG A 617 -26.76 29.58 37.64
N ILE A 618 -25.50 29.79 37.24
CA ILE A 618 -24.64 30.84 37.79
C ILE A 618 -24.80 32.12 36.95
N LYS A 619 -24.95 33.27 37.60
CA LYS A 619 -24.87 34.61 36.99
C LYS A 619 -23.99 35.51 37.86
N PHE A 620 -23.04 36.20 37.25
CA PHE A 620 -22.28 37.26 37.92
C PHE A 620 -23.14 38.54 37.96
N ASP A 621 -23.16 39.24 39.10
CA ASP A 621 -23.78 40.57 39.20
C ASP A 621 -22.86 41.64 38.59
N GLU A 622 -23.40 42.82 38.27
CA GLU A 622 -22.67 43.89 37.57
C GLU A 622 -21.47 44.45 38.35
N SER A 623 -21.43 44.24 39.68
CA SER A 623 -20.31 44.57 40.56
C SER A 623 -19.16 43.56 40.54
N GLY A 624 -19.31 42.41 39.89
CA GLY A 624 -18.30 41.33 39.78
C GLY A 624 -18.04 40.53 41.06
N ALA A 625 -18.27 41.09 42.24
CA ALA A 625 -18.03 40.44 43.54
C ALA A 625 -19.15 39.47 43.98
N ASP A 626 -20.39 39.73 43.56
CA ASP A 626 -21.57 38.93 43.89
C ASP A 626 -21.83 37.86 42.82
N ILE A 627 -21.90 36.59 43.23
CA ILE A 627 -22.34 35.48 42.38
C ILE A 627 -23.77 35.11 42.74
N ARG A 628 -24.66 35.14 41.75
CA ARG A 628 -26.08 34.80 41.88
C ARG A 628 -26.34 33.39 41.36
N LEU A 629 -26.76 32.48 42.24
CA LEU A 629 -27.11 31.10 41.91
C LEU A 629 -28.65 30.94 41.87
N THR A 630 -29.14 30.26 40.85
CA THR A 630 -30.56 29.89 40.73
C THR A 630 -30.67 28.40 40.41
N SER A 631 -31.44 27.65 41.19
CA SER A 631 -31.63 26.21 40.95
C SER A 631 -32.48 25.96 39.69
N MET A 632 -32.20 24.88 38.97
CA MET A 632 -33.01 24.35 37.87
C MET A 632 -34.45 24.05 38.31
N TYR A 633 -34.64 23.64 39.57
CA TYR A 633 -35.93 23.26 40.14
C TYR A 633 -36.65 24.43 40.83
N ALA A 634 -36.09 25.64 40.82
CA ALA A 634 -36.75 26.82 41.41
C ALA A 634 -37.84 27.37 40.46
N PRO A 635 -39.07 27.63 40.95
CA PRO A 635 -40.12 28.24 40.14
C PRO A 635 -39.73 29.65 39.70
N LYS A 636 -40.11 30.02 38.46
CA LYS A 636 -39.76 31.30 37.85
C LYS A 636 -40.37 32.49 38.64
N GLY A 637 -39.60 33.56 38.83
CA GLY A 637 -40.08 34.81 39.45
C GLY A 637 -39.93 34.87 40.98
N LYS A 638 -40.75 35.69 41.64
CA LYS A 638 -40.60 36.06 43.07
C LYS A 638 -40.74 34.91 44.08
N MET A 639 -41.26 33.76 43.65
CA MET A 639 -41.39 32.55 44.50
C MET A 639 -40.16 31.63 44.44
N GLY A 640 -39.29 31.79 43.43
CA GLY A 640 -38.07 30.99 43.29
C GLY A 640 -37.02 31.27 44.36
N LEU A 641 -36.15 30.29 44.61
CA LEU A 641 -34.96 30.49 45.43
C LEU A 641 -33.85 31.14 44.61
N THR A 642 -33.35 32.28 45.09
CA THR A 642 -32.13 32.92 44.58
C THR A 642 -31.11 33.05 45.70
N LEU A 643 -29.94 32.44 45.52
CA LEU A 643 -28.81 32.58 46.44
C LEU A 643 -27.88 33.66 45.89
N LYS A 644 -27.47 34.61 46.73
CA LYS A 644 -26.30 35.46 46.48
C LYS A 644 -25.14 34.91 47.30
N PHE A 645 -24.00 34.73 46.66
CA PHE A 645 -22.75 34.30 47.27
C PHE A 645 -21.70 35.40 47.01
N ALA A 646 -21.34 36.12 48.07
CA ALA A 646 -20.23 37.07 48.02
C ALA A 646 -18.96 36.34 48.41
N SER A 647 -18.09 36.08 47.43
CA SER A 647 -16.81 35.39 47.67
C SER A 647 -15.79 36.40 48.18
N GLN A 648 -15.27 36.18 49.38
CA GLN A 648 -13.95 36.67 49.75
C GLN A 648 -12.92 35.59 49.35
N GLU A 649 -11.62 35.88 49.47
CA GLU A 649 -10.58 34.94 49.02
C GLU A 649 -10.55 33.67 49.90
N GLY A 650 -10.68 32.51 49.26
CA GLY A 650 -10.81 31.20 49.91
C GLY A 650 -12.22 30.60 49.81
N HIS A 651 -12.45 29.47 50.48
CA HIS A 651 -13.74 28.77 50.44
C HIS A 651 -14.82 29.39 51.36
N PHE A 652 -14.52 30.52 51.99
CA PHE A 652 -15.34 31.18 53.01
C PHE A 652 -16.08 32.40 52.43
N GLY A 653 -17.10 32.18 51.61
CA GLY A 653 -17.98 33.24 51.11
C GLY A 653 -19.25 33.38 51.94
N THR A 654 -19.76 34.62 52.07
CA THR A 654 -21.04 34.85 52.76
C THR A 654 -22.21 34.57 51.82
N MET A 655 -23.16 33.74 52.26
CA MET A 655 -24.32 33.37 51.46
C MET A 655 -25.60 33.99 52.00
N GLN A 656 -26.26 34.81 51.17
CA GLN A 656 -27.56 35.41 51.42
C GLN A 656 -28.63 34.67 50.62
N MET A 657 -29.73 34.31 51.29
CA MET A 657 -30.86 33.59 50.69
C MET A 657 -32.01 34.55 50.44
N THR A 658 -32.58 34.52 49.24
CA THR A 658 -33.71 35.38 48.85
C THR A 658 -34.78 34.58 48.11
N GLY A 659 -36.04 34.97 48.30
CA GLY A 659 -37.22 34.29 47.75
C GLY A 659 -38.09 33.62 48.81
N ALA A 660 -39.33 33.29 48.45
CA ALA A 660 -40.34 32.78 49.39
C ALA A 660 -39.91 31.47 50.09
N MET A 661 -39.22 30.59 49.36
CA MET A 661 -38.76 29.29 49.88
C MET A 661 -37.53 29.35 50.78
N ALA A 662 -36.85 30.50 50.91
CA ALA A 662 -35.64 30.63 51.72
C ALA A 662 -35.89 30.26 53.19
N LYS A 663 -37.05 30.64 53.75
CA LYS A 663 -37.43 30.33 55.14
C LYS A 663 -37.50 28.83 55.45
N GLY A 664 -37.87 28.01 54.47
CA GLY A 664 -37.96 26.55 54.64
C GLY A 664 -36.62 25.82 54.55
N LEU A 665 -35.51 26.56 54.34
CA LEU A 665 -34.17 26.03 54.14
C LEU A 665 -33.15 26.56 55.16
N GLU A 666 -33.57 27.41 56.11
CA GLU A 666 -32.67 27.97 57.12
C GLU A 666 -32.08 26.89 58.05
N GLU A 667 -32.80 25.79 58.30
CA GLU A 667 -32.29 24.63 59.05
C GLU A 667 -31.13 23.94 58.30
N ALA A 668 -31.34 23.63 57.00
CA ALA A 668 -30.30 23.09 56.13
C ALA A 668 -29.10 24.04 55.99
N ARG A 669 -29.36 25.35 55.96
CA ARG A 669 -28.33 26.40 55.92
C ARG A 669 -27.52 26.42 57.21
N HIS A 670 -28.15 26.31 58.37
CA HIS A 670 -27.46 26.25 59.66
C HIS A 670 -26.53 25.04 59.73
N PHE A 671 -27.08 23.85 59.47
CA PHE A 671 -26.34 22.59 59.50
C PHE A 671 -25.17 22.54 58.51
N TRP A 672 -25.34 22.98 57.26
CA TRP A 672 -24.27 22.90 56.27
C TRP A 672 -23.33 24.09 56.25
N ILE A 673 -23.78 25.32 56.50
CA ILE A 673 -22.96 26.53 56.34
C ILE A 673 -22.53 27.12 57.68
N THR A 674 -23.39 27.11 58.71
CA THR A 674 -23.00 27.62 60.05
C THR A 674 -22.18 26.60 60.82
N GLU A 675 -22.61 25.34 60.91
CA GLU A 675 -21.90 24.28 61.64
C GLU A 675 -20.73 23.69 60.83
N ARG A 676 -20.96 23.40 59.54
CA ARG A 676 -20.03 22.60 58.70
C ARG A 676 -19.28 23.40 57.63
N GLN A 677 -19.58 24.69 57.45
CA GLN A 677 -18.93 25.60 56.49
C GLN A 677 -18.83 25.06 55.04
N SER A 678 -19.73 24.16 54.63
CA SER A 678 -19.72 23.46 53.34
C SER A 678 -20.86 23.93 52.44
N VAL A 679 -20.56 24.92 51.59
CA VAL A 679 -21.46 25.37 50.53
C VAL A 679 -21.83 24.24 49.55
N PRO A 680 -20.92 23.34 49.11
CA PRO A 680 -21.29 22.21 48.25
C PRO A 680 -22.29 21.25 48.91
N GLY A 681 -22.13 20.96 50.21
CA GLY A 681 -23.07 20.13 50.97
C GLY A 681 -24.47 20.75 51.05
N PHE A 682 -24.53 22.06 51.33
CA PHE A 682 -25.78 22.81 51.30
C PHE A 682 -26.46 22.77 49.92
N LEU A 683 -25.71 23.06 48.86
CA LEU A 683 -26.25 23.08 47.50
C LEU A 683 -26.77 21.69 47.05
N ALA A 684 -26.17 20.60 47.53
CA ALA A 684 -26.61 19.23 47.29
C ALA A 684 -27.88 18.83 48.06
N GLN A 685 -28.03 19.25 49.32
CA GLN A 685 -29.30 19.07 50.02
C GLN A 685 -30.42 19.89 49.35
N VAL A 686 -30.14 21.16 49.01
CA VAL A 686 -31.15 22.03 48.38
C VAL A 686 -31.59 21.53 47.00
N THR A 687 -30.70 20.96 46.17
CA THR A 687 -31.13 20.35 44.90
C THR A 687 -31.98 19.11 45.12
N THR A 688 -31.63 18.26 46.09
CA THR A 688 -32.40 17.05 46.44
C THR A 688 -33.81 17.44 46.92
N GLU A 689 -33.89 18.34 47.89
CA GLU A 689 -35.15 18.78 48.50
C GLU A 689 -36.06 19.53 47.50
N MET A 690 -35.47 20.32 46.58
CA MET A 690 -36.21 20.98 45.50
C MET A 690 -36.65 20.00 44.41
N PHE A 691 -35.84 18.98 44.10
CA PHE A 691 -36.21 17.92 43.17
C PHE A 691 -37.36 17.06 43.71
N GLU A 692 -37.33 16.70 45.01
CA GLU A 692 -38.44 16.03 45.68
C GLU A 692 -39.71 16.88 45.66
N LYS A 693 -39.63 18.15 46.08
CA LYS A 693 -40.79 19.06 46.11
C LYS A 693 -41.40 19.30 44.71
N THR A 694 -40.58 19.40 43.67
CA THR A 694 -41.07 19.52 42.28
C THR A 694 -41.60 18.21 41.70
N THR A 695 -41.04 17.06 42.08
CA THR A 695 -41.53 15.73 41.66
C THR A 695 -42.85 15.38 42.35
N ILE A 696 -42.98 15.65 43.65
CA ILE A 696 -44.25 15.54 44.40
C ILE A 696 -45.29 16.50 43.84
N GLY A 697 -44.92 17.75 43.50
CA GLY A 697 -45.81 18.71 42.84
C GLY A 697 -46.32 18.23 41.47
N ARG A 698 -45.46 17.60 40.66
CA ARG A 698 -45.86 16.94 39.39
C ARG A 698 -46.81 15.77 39.62
N ALA A 699 -46.51 14.89 40.59
CA ALA A 699 -47.38 13.77 40.94
C ALA A 699 -48.76 14.22 41.49
N ALA A 700 -48.80 15.37 42.16
CA ALA A 700 -50.03 16.03 42.63
C ALA A 700 -50.76 16.87 41.56
N GLY A 701 -50.35 16.79 40.28
CA GLY A 701 -51.07 17.39 39.16
C GLY A 701 -50.82 18.88 38.89
N TYR A 702 -49.85 19.52 39.57
CA TYR A 702 -49.46 20.89 39.25
C TYR A 702 -48.61 20.94 37.96
N VAL A 703 -49.30 21.13 36.83
CA VAL A 703 -48.69 21.37 35.51
C VAL A 703 -48.16 22.81 35.43
N GLY A 704 -46.96 22.99 34.89
CA GLY A 704 -46.39 24.33 34.69
C GLY A 704 -44.93 24.32 34.25
N LEU A 705 -44.67 24.03 32.97
CA LEU A 705 -43.35 24.20 32.36
C LEU A 705 -43.45 24.57 30.87
N GLU A 706 -43.85 25.82 30.63
CA GLU A 706 -43.24 26.66 29.59
C GLU A 706 -42.21 27.56 30.28
#